data_AF-A0A665XAD7-F1
#
_entry.id   AF-A0A665XAD7-F1
#
_cell.length_a   1.000
_cell.length_b   1.000
_cell.length_c   1.000
_cell.angle_alpha   90.00
_cell.angle_beta   90.00
_cell.angle_gamma   90.00
#
_symmetry.space_group_name_H-M   'P 1'
#
loop_
_entity.id
_entity.type
_entity.pdbx_description
1 polymer ?
#
loop_
_entity_poly.entity_id
_entity_poly.type
_entity_poly.pdbx_seq_one_letter_code
_entity_poly.pdbx_strand_id
1 'polypeptide(L)'
;MMGRCCSGICRALALLALLLPLQERGCWGLKPSSGDLERSPHSDPDPWEVQHRHKRSWVWNQFFVLEEYTGNEPLYVGKLHSDVDKGDGKVKYVLSGEGATSIFTIDENTGDIHATKRLDREAQAYYTLQAQAVDRLTNLPVEPKSEFVVKVQDINDNEPKFLDGPYLAGVPEMSPLGTMVVQVAATDADDPTYGNSARVVYSIIHGQPYFSVEPKTGVIRTALPNMDRETRDQYVLVIQAKDMVGQMGGLSGTTSVTVTLTDVNDNPPRFTHSKSPLQSVVARIKAADADIGSNAEMDYRIMDGDGLGMFNITTDEDTQEGVIILLKPLDFETKSSFSLRVEATNRNIDSNFLSLGPFSDTTSVKVTVEDVNEPPIFSAPLSKMVVSEDAKVGTSIGKVSAHDPDTSSSAIRYSIDRNTDLERYFNVDALSGVISTAKPLDREANSVHNLTIFAIESSTRPFYHHQISRPPECIALITVLDINDNAPVFAIDYETILCENAMPGQVIQTISAVDKDEPLSGHRFYFALAAPVAGNLNFTLRDNKDNTASILTKRGGFRRQEQPVYRLPVLIVDSGSPALSSTNTLSVRVCDCNADGVALSCGAVAYTATGLSTGALLAILGCIITLLVMVLLIVTMRRRRKEPLILEEERDIRENIVRYDDEGGGEEDTEAFDMVTLRNLNVIRDPNAQLSCFEAFLCYLCAKKRKTHKDSPHKLPRPRQLIGNHWTVHIFENNFYGDFFVCLFLCCCWGLFSGWGGLGEV
;
A
#
# COMPACT_ATOMS: atom_id res chain seq x y z
N MET A 1 -41.32 -36.63 8.94
CA MET A 1 -41.49 -37.06 7.53
C MET A 1 -40.28 -37.93 7.17
N MET A 2 -40.37 -39.18 6.70
CA MET A 2 -40.96 -39.70 5.43
C MET A 2 -40.22 -39.18 4.18
N GLY A 3 -39.61 -40.00 3.31
CA GLY A 3 -39.41 -41.47 3.28
C GLY A 3 -38.16 -41.87 2.45
N ARG A 4 -37.55 -43.05 2.65
CA ARG A 4 -37.74 -44.34 1.88
C ARG A 4 -37.20 -44.30 0.42
N CYS A 5 -36.55 -45.34 -0.16
CA CYS A 5 -36.28 -46.72 0.31
C CYS A 5 -35.10 -47.45 -0.42
N CYS A 6 -34.35 -48.26 0.33
CA CYS A 6 -33.87 -49.64 0.10
C CYS A 6 -33.43 -50.24 -1.28
N SER A 7 -32.30 -50.97 -1.23
CA SER A 7 -32.07 -52.37 -1.72
C SER A 7 -31.80 -52.71 -3.22
N GLY A 8 -30.53 -53.01 -3.54
CA GLY A 8 -30.00 -54.39 -3.57
C GLY A 8 -30.24 -55.38 -4.75
N ILE A 9 -29.11 -55.82 -5.35
CA ILE A 9 -28.75 -57.21 -5.77
C ILE A 9 -29.26 -57.83 -7.12
N CYS A 10 -28.28 -58.18 -7.98
CA CYS A 10 -28.20 -59.25 -9.02
C CYS A 10 -28.99 -59.24 -10.37
N ARG A 11 -28.19 -59.44 -11.45
CA ARG A 11 -28.46 -60.26 -12.69
C ARG A 11 -29.55 -59.76 -13.67
N ALA A 12 -29.43 -59.84 -15.00
CA ALA A 12 -28.41 -60.39 -15.93
C ALA A 12 -28.60 -59.85 -17.38
N LEU A 13 -27.66 -60.14 -18.30
CA LEU A 13 -27.79 -60.31 -19.79
C LEU A 13 -28.53 -59.22 -20.63
N ALA A 14 -28.10 -58.80 -21.83
CA ALA A 14 -26.95 -59.13 -22.70
C ALA A 14 -26.88 -58.15 -23.91
N LEU A 15 -25.87 -58.32 -24.79
CA LEU A 15 -25.76 -57.81 -26.19
C LEU A 15 -25.53 -56.28 -26.36
N LEU A 16 -24.78 -55.79 -27.34
CA LEU A 16 -23.65 -56.32 -28.16
C LEU A 16 -22.95 -55.12 -28.86
N ALA A 17 -21.78 -55.35 -29.48
CA ALA A 17 -21.05 -54.47 -30.43
C ALA A 17 -20.32 -53.24 -29.83
N LEU A 18 -19.13 -52.86 -30.30
CA LEU A 18 -18.10 -53.60 -31.07
C LEU A 18 -16.79 -52.79 -31.00
N LEU A 19 -15.67 -53.37 -30.58
CA LEU A 19 -14.30 -52.90 -30.88
C LEU A 19 -13.28 -53.96 -30.40
N LEU A 20 -12.23 -54.18 -31.21
CA LEU A 20 -11.02 -54.93 -30.86
C LEU A 20 -9.82 -54.06 -31.24
N PRO A 21 -8.68 -54.21 -30.53
CA PRO A 21 -7.58 -54.90 -31.19
C PRO A 21 -7.04 -56.10 -30.37
N LEU A 22 -6.32 -56.98 -31.06
CA LEU A 22 -5.65 -58.15 -30.48
C LEU A 22 -4.21 -57.80 -30.04
N GLN A 23 -3.76 -58.38 -28.94
CA GLN A 23 -2.34 -58.51 -28.61
C GLN A 23 -2.08 -59.93 -28.08
N GLU A 24 -1.13 -60.64 -28.69
CA GLU A 24 -0.78 -62.01 -28.33
C GLU A 24 0.29 -62.09 -27.23
N ARG A 25 0.28 -63.18 -26.43
CA ARG A 25 1.49 -63.78 -25.83
C ARG A 25 1.25 -65.16 -25.22
N GLY A 26 1.80 -66.21 -25.86
CA GLY A 26 2.09 -67.53 -25.23
C GLY A 26 0.87 -68.42 -24.88
N CYS A 27 1.00 -69.74 -24.70
CA CYS A 27 2.20 -70.59 -24.62
C CYS A 27 1.89 -72.07 -24.96
N TRP A 28 2.92 -72.79 -25.43
CA TRP A 28 3.24 -74.21 -25.17
C TRP A 28 2.13 -75.30 -25.13
N GLY A 29 2.27 -76.31 -25.99
CA GLY A 29 2.55 -77.66 -25.48
C GLY A 29 1.74 -78.87 -25.98
N LEU A 30 2.49 -79.89 -26.46
CA LEU A 30 2.20 -81.34 -26.44
C LEU A 30 1.12 -81.95 -27.38
N LYS A 31 1.62 -82.79 -28.32
CA LYS A 31 1.24 -84.20 -28.65
C LYS A 31 -0.19 -84.69 -28.31
N PRO A 32 -0.82 -85.48 -29.22
CA PRO A 32 -0.66 -86.93 -29.08
C PRO A 32 -0.52 -87.76 -30.39
N SER A 33 -0.53 -89.08 -30.17
CA SER A 33 -0.30 -90.26 -31.00
C SER A 33 -1.02 -90.41 -32.35
N SER A 34 -0.30 -91.12 -33.24
CA SER A 34 -0.78 -92.14 -34.19
C SER A 34 -2.13 -92.82 -33.92
N GLY A 35 -2.85 -93.13 -35.00
CA GLY A 35 -3.81 -94.23 -35.07
C GLY A 35 -3.69 -94.93 -36.43
N ASP A 36 -3.58 -96.26 -36.42
CA ASP A 36 -3.68 -97.10 -37.62
C ASP A 36 -5.14 -97.23 -38.08
N LEU A 37 -5.38 -97.50 -39.37
CA LEU A 37 -6.46 -98.41 -39.80
C LEU A 37 -6.35 -98.82 -41.29
N GLU A 38 -6.28 -100.13 -41.48
CA GLU A 38 -6.75 -100.94 -42.63
C GLU A 38 -6.26 -100.71 -44.07
N ARG A 39 -6.30 -101.84 -44.81
CA ARG A 39 -5.89 -101.99 -46.21
C ARG A 39 -6.73 -103.10 -46.84
N SER A 40 -7.40 -102.83 -47.95
CA SER A 40 -8.03 -103.84 -48.81
C SER A 40 -7.50 -103.74 -50.26
N PRO A 41 -7.53 -104.82 -51.05
CA PRO A 41 -6.73 -104.92 -52.28
C PRO A 41 -7.52 -104.64 -53.55
N HIS A 42 -6.84 -104.06 -54.55
CA HIS A 42 -7.30 -104.04 -55.94
C HIS A 42 -6.23 -104.57 -56.90
N SER A 43 -6.73 -105.27 -57.91
CA SER A 43 -6.09 -106.06 -58.97
C SER A 43 -5.04 -105.34 -59.83
N ASP A 44 -4.04 -106.11 -60.26
CA ASP A 44 -3.22 -105.87 -61.46
C ASP A 44 -4.05 -106.09 -62.78
N PRO A 45 -3.50 -105.92 -63.99
CA PRO A 45 -3.41 -104.61 -64.64
C PRO A 45 -3.92 -104.59 -66.11
N ASP A 46 -4.04 -103.41 -66.71
CA ASP A 46 -4.11 -103.23 -68.18
C ASP A 46 -3.38 -101.92 -68.58
N PRO A 47 -2.92 -101.74 -69.84
CA PRO A 47 -1.62 -101.08 -70.03
C PRO A 47 -1.56 -99.88 -71.00
N TRP A 48 -0.58 -99.00 -70.75
CA TRP A 48 -0.06 -97.92 -71.61
C TRP A 48 -1.01 -96.78 -72.04
N GLU A 49 -1.30 -95.86 -71.11
CA GLU A 49 -1.40 -94.44 -71.45
C GLU A 49 -0.20 -93.66 -70.88
N VAL A 50 0.51 -92.93 -71.74
CA VAL A 50 1.69 -92.14 -71.36
C VAL A 50 1.26 -90.76 -70.88
N GLN A 51 1.06 -90.61 -69.57
CA GLN A 51 0.86 -89.28 -68.98
C GLN A 51 2.12 -88.42 -69.16
N HIS A 52 2.01 -87.40 -70.03
CA HIS A 52 3.00 -86.32 -70.09
C HIS A 52 3.03 -85.57 -68.76
N ARG A 53 4.03 -85.87 -67.92
CA ARG A 53 4.30 -85.13 -66.68
C ARG A 53 4.69 -83.70 -67.03
N HIS A 54 3.75 -82.76 -66.97
CA HIS A 54 4.08 -81.34 -66.98
C HIS A 54 5.11 -81.04 -65.87
N LYS A 55 6.26 -80.51 -66.28
CA LYS A 55 7.38 -80.15 -65.41
C LYS A 55 6.90 -79.04 -64.47
N ARG A 56 6.81 -79.32 -63.17
CA ARG A 56 6.47 -78.29 -62.16
C ARG A 56 7.62 -77.28 -62.13
N SER A 57 7.34 -76.01 -62.36
CA SER A 57 8.35 -74.96 -62.31
C SER A 57 8.96 -74.87 -60.91
N TRP A 58 10.28 -74.99 -60.83
CA TRP A 58 11.02 -74.73 -59.59
C TRP A 58 11.16 -73.23 -59.41
N VAL A 59 10.50 -72.67 -58.39
CA VAL A 59 10.57 -71.24 -58.09
C VAL A 59 11.80 -70.95 -57.24
N TRP A 60 12.96 -70.86 -57.89
CA TRP A 60 14.15 -70.19 -57.36
C TRP A 60 14.24 -68.81 -58.03
N ASN A 61 13.53 -67.84 -57.46
CA ASN A 61 13.30 -66.52 -58.07
C ASN A 61 14.02 -65.38 -57.33
N GLN A 62 15.09 -65.67 -56.59
CA GLN A 62 15.88 -64.66 -55.86
C GLN A 62 17.38 -64.93 -56.00
N PHE A 63 18.12 -63.92 -56.49
CA PHE A 63 19.57 -63.82 -56.33
C PHE A 63 19.91 -62.74 -55.30
N PHE A 64 21.14 -62.78 -54.79
CA PHE A 64 21.65 -61.83 -53.81
C PHE A 64 22.95 -61.22 -54.32
N VAL A 65 23.14 -59.93 -54.10
CA VAL A 65 24.34 -59.17 -54.51
C VAL A 65 24.68 -58.17 -53.41
N LEU A 66 25.95 -58.08 -53.01
CA LEU A 66 26.40 -57.10 -52.01
C LEU A 66 26.45 -55.70 -52.63
N GLU A 67 26.12 -54.70 -51.83
CA GLU A 67 26.26 -53.29 -52.21
C GLU A 67 27.68 -52.74 -52.06
N GLU A 68 27.87 -51.49 -52.50
CA GLU A 68 29.12 -50.72 -52.48
C GLU A 68 30.40 -51.51 -52.84
N TYR A 69 30.25 -52.50 -53.72
CA TYR A 69 31.36 -53.33 -54.15
C TYR A 69 32.41 -52.50 -54.90
N THR A 70 33.58 -52.37 -54.27
CA THR A 70 34.66 -51.47 -54.71
C THR A 70 35.59 -52.06 -55.78
N GLY A 71 35.34 -53.30 -56.24
CA GLY A 71 36.17 -53.96 -57.24
C GLY A 71 36.05 -53.39 -58.65
N ASN A 72 37.11 -53.56 -59.45
CA ASN A 72 37.15 -53.13 -60.86
C ASN A 72 36.55 -54.17 -61.83
N GLU A 73 36.20 -55.36 -61.35
CA GLU A 73 35.61 -56.45 -62.14
C GLU A 73 34.09 -56.50 -61.90
N PRO A 74 33.26 -56.81 -62.91
CA PRO A 74 31.82 -56.96 -62.73
C PRO A 74 31.48 -58.02 -61.68
N LEU A 75 30.65 -57.65 -60.69
CA LEU A 75 30.31 -58.53 -59.59
C LEU A 75 29.34 -59.63 -60.04
N TYR A 76 29.78 -60.89 -60.01
CA TYR A 76 28.96 -62.04 -60.38
C TYR A 76 27.77 -62.21 -59.41
N VAL A 77 26.55 -62.23 -59.97
CA VAL A 77 25.26 -62.30 -59.25
C VAL A 77 24.69 -63.73 -59.26
N GLY A 78 24.96 -64.50 -60.32
CA GLY A 78 24.43 -65.85 -60.49
C GLY A 78 24.44 -66.30 -61.95
N LYS A 79 23.87 -67.48 -62.21
CA LYS A 79 23.82 -68.11 -63.53
C LYS A 79 22.42 -68.61 -63.83
N LEU A 80 21.96 -68.41 -65.06
CA LEU A 80 20.75 -69.03 -65.60
C LEU A 80 21.12 -69.99 -66.73
N HIS A 81 20.39 -71.10 -66.84
CA HIS A 81 20.67 -72.16 -67.81
C HIS A 81 19.36 -72.90 -68.12
N SER A 82 19.17 -73.30 -69.38
CA SER A 82 18.04 -74.14 -69.84
C SER A 82 18.52 -75.54 -70.15
N ASP A 83 17.75 -76.58 -69.82
CA ASP A 83 18.05 -77.97 -70.21
C ASP A 83 17.85 -78.25 -71.72
N VAL A 84 17.44 -77.25 -72.51
CA VAL A 84 17.52 -77.26 -73.98
C VAL A 84 18.95 -76.96 -74.45
N ASP A 85 19.73 -76.18 -73.70
CA ASP A 85 21.10 -75.81 -74.02
C ASP A 85 22.08 -76.94 -73.72
N LYS A 86 22.67 -77.51 -74.78
CA LYS A 86 23.63 -78.62 -74.69
C LYS A 86 25.08 -78.15 -74.76
N GLY A 87 25.34 -76.84 -74.63
CA GLY A 87 26.66 -76.26 -74.83
C GLY A 87 27.11 -76.26 -76.30
N ASP A 88 26.18 -76.44 -77.25
CA ASP A 88 26.47 -76.45 -78.70
C ASP A 88 26.31 -75.07 -79.37
N GLY A 89 26.14 -74.01 -78.56
CA GLY A 89 26.11 -72.61 -78.99
C GLY A 89 24.81 -72.17 -79.67
N LYS A 90 23.80 -73.04 -79.77
CA LYS A 90 22.51 -72.72 -80.42
C LYS A 90 21.57 -71.90 -79.54
N VAL A 91 21.67 -72.03 -78.22
CA VAL A 91 20.89 -71.19 -77.29
C VAL A 91 21.63 -69.88 -77.06
N LYS A 92 20.86 -68.81 -76.89
CA LYS A 92 21.31 -67.50 -76.42
C LYS A 92 20.46 -67.06 -75.24
N TYR A 93 21.10 -66.54 -74.20
CA TYR A 93 20.43 -65.96 -73.04
C TYR A 93 20.22 -64.45 -73.24
N VAL A 94 19.03 -63.95 -72.89
CA VAL A 94 18.64 -62.53 -72.99
C VAL A 94 18.06 -62.09 -71.65
N LEU A 95 18.49 -60.92 -71.17
CA LEU A 95 18.01 -60.29 -69.94
C LEU A 95 17.15 -59.06 -70.27
N SER A 96 16.08 -58.86 -69.50
CA SER A 96 15.15 -57.73 -69.60
C SER A 96 14.62 -57.37 -68.20
N GLY A 97 13.98 -56.22 -68.04
CA GLY A 97 13.48 -55.73 -66.74
C GLY A 97 14.31 -54.56 -66.19
N GLU A 98 14.19 -54.32 -64.88
CA GLU A 98 14.74 -53.15 -64.20
C GLU A 98 16.26 -53.23 -64.09
N GLY A 99 16.98 -52.22 -64.62
CA GLY A 99 18.44 -52.23 -64.64
C GLY A 99 19.09 -53.21 -65.63
N ALA A 100 18.30 -53.95 -66.43
CA ALA A 100 18.86 -54.81 -67.47
C ALA A 100 19.68 -54.01 -68.50
N THR A 101 20.84 -54.56 -68.89
CA THR A 101 21.84 -53.97 -69.81
C THR A 101 22.52 -52.68 -69.30
N SER A 102 21.96 -52.00 -68.30
CA SER A 102 22.46 -50.72 -67.76
C SER A 102 23.04 -50.81 -66.35
N ILE A 103 22.73 -51.86 -65.61
CA ILE A 103 23.26 -52.23 -64.29
C ILE A 103 23.66 -53.71 -64.32
N PHE A 104 22.73 -54.59 -64.71
CA PHE A 104 22.93 -56.03 -64.80
C PHE A 104 23.10 -56.48 -66.26
N THR A 105 24.14 -57.27 -66.53
CA THR A 105 24.44 -57.85 -67.84
C THR A 105 24.52 -59.37 -67.74
N ILE A 106 23.92 -60.09 -68.70
CA ILE A 106 24.06 -61.54 -68.83
C ILE A 106 25.02 -61.87 -69.98
N ASP A 107 25.91 -62.85 -69.79
CA ASP A 107 26.66 -63.43 -70.90
C ASP A 107 25.70 -64.23 -71.79
N GLU A 108 25.65 -63.85 -73.07
CA GLU A 108 24.71 -64.42 -74.04
C GLU A 108 24.92 -65.92 -74.32
N ASN A 109 26.11 -66.46 -74.01
CA ASN A 109 26.54 -67.82 -74.29
C ASN A 109 26.53 -68.69 -73.03
N THR A 110 26.98 -68.15 -71.90
CA THR A 110 27.10 -68.92 -70.65
C THR A 110 25.93 -68.72 -69.69
N GLY A 111 25.14 -67.65 -69.85
CA GLY A 111 24.04 -67.30 -68.95
C GLY A 111 24.49 -66.74 -67.58
N ASP A 112 25.76 -66.36 -67.43
CA ASP A 112 26.29 -65.76 -66.20
C ASP A 112 25.91 -64.27 -66.10
N ILE A 113 25.25 -63.89 -65.01
CA ILE A 113 24.77 -62.53 -64.72
C ILE A 113 25.78 -61.81 -63.84
N HIS A 114 26.14 -60.59 -64.22
CA HIS A 114 27.04 -59.72 -63.48
C HIS A 114 26.43 -58.33 -63.29
N ALA A 115 26.69 -57.71 -62.14
CA ALA A 115 26.47 -56.29 -61.89
C ALA A 115 27.69 -55.50 -62.37
N THR A 116 27.45 -54.47 -63.21
CA THR A 116 28.48 -53.67 -63.89
C THR A 116 28.66 -52.28 -63.28
N LYS A 117 27.88 -51.96 -62.24
CA LYS A 117 27.92 -50.73 -61.46
C LYS A 117 27.86 -51.07 -59.98
N ARG A 118 28.25 -50.12 -59.14
CA ARG A 118 27.92 -50.16 -57.72
C ARG A 118 26.40 -50.14 -57.53
N LEU A 119 25.98 -50.76 -56.45
CA LEU A 119 24.61 -50.83 -55.97
C LEU A 119 24.59 -50.18 -54.58
N ASP A 120 23.43 -49.65 -54.25
CA ASP A 120 23.12 -48.82 -53.08
C ASP A 120 21.68 -49.22 -52.71
N ARG A 121 21.51 -49.83 -51.54
CA ARG A 121 20.27 -50.47 -51.08
C ARG A 121 19.27 -49.42 -50.58
N GLU A 122 19.76 -48.33 -50.00
CA GLU A 122 19.00 -47.18 -49.52
C GLU A 122 18.31 -46.47 -50.70
N ALA A 123 18.98 -46.43 -51.86
CA ALA A 123 18.42 -45.98 -53.12
C ALA A 123 17.51 -47.05 -53.76
N GLN A 124 17.93 -48.31 -53.86
CA GLN A 124 17.08 -49.40 -54.38
C GLN A 124 17.46 -50.81 -53.88
N ALA A 125 16.81 -51.26 -52.81
CA ALA A 125 17.02 -52.56 -52.18
C ALA A 125 16.75 -53.81 -53.06
N TYR A 126 15.99 -53.71 -54.16
CA TYR A 126 15.78 -54.84 -55.08
C TYR A 126 15.41 -54.41 -56.52
N TYR A 127 15.71 -55.29 -57.46
CA TYR A 127 15.45 -55.14 -58.89
C TYR A 127 14.67 -56.33 -59.45
N THR A 128 13.63 -56.08 -60.24
CA THR A 128 12.83 -57.14 -60.88
C THR A 128 13.31 -57.39 -62.30
N LEU A 129 13.82 -58.60 -62.56
CA LEU A 129 14.42 -58.99 -63.83
C LEU A 129 13.69 -60.19 -64.45
N GLN A 130 13.67 -60.21 -65.78
CA GLN A 130 13.09 -61.27 -66.60
C GLN A 130 14.13 -61.77 -67.61
N ALA A 131 14.53 -63.02 -67.50
CA ALA A 131 15.41 -63.68 -68.45
C ALA A 131 14.63 -64.61 -69.40
N GLN A 132 15.18 -64.81 -70.59
CA GLN A 132 14.65 -65.75 -71.57
C GLN A 132 15.77 -66.42 -72.36
N ALA A 133 15.64 -67.73 -72.58
CA ALA A 133 16.46 -68.46 -73.53
C ALA A 133 15.81 -68.42 -74.93
N VAL A 134 16.57 -68.04 -75.95
CA VAL A 134 16.15 -67.98 -77.35
C VAL A 134 17.09 -68.79 -78.23
N ASP A 135 16.59 -69.28 -79.37
CA ASP A 135 17.43 -69.88 -80.41
C ASP A 135 18.22 -68.78 -81.15
N ARG A 136 19.54 -68.97 -81.29
CA ARG A 136 20.49 -67.98 -81.82
C ARG A 136 20.27 -67.63 -83.29
N LEU A 137 19.68 -68.52 -84.09
CA LEU A 137 19.48 -68.33 -85.53
C LEU A 137 18.13 -67.67 -85.84
N THR A 138 17.09 -68.01 -85.09
CA THR A 138 15.71 -67.57 -85.30
C THR A 138 15.25 -66.47 -84.34
N ASN A 139 15.96 -66.28 -83.23
CA ASN A 139 15.56 -65.44 -82.07
C ASN A 139 14.18 -65.81 -81.50
N LEU A 140 13.68 -67.02 -81.79
CA LEU A 140 12.44 -67.53 -81.19
C LEU A 140 12.73 -68.06 -79.78
N PRO A 141 11.80 -67.89 -78.82
CA PRO A 141 11.98 -68.37 -77.46
C PRO A 141 11.95 -69.89 -77.42
N VAL A 142 13.00 -70.49 -76.85
CA VAL A 142 13.04 -71.94 -76.55
C VAL A 142 12.50 -72.26 -75.15
N GLU A 143 12.42 -71.24 -74.28
CA GLU A 143 11.81 -71.30 -72.95
C GLU A 143 10.84 -70.13 -72.74
N PRO A 144 9.84 -70.25 -71.84
CA PRO A 144 9.09 -69.10 -71.36
C PRO A 144 10.01 -68.11 -70.62
N LYS A 145 9.56 -66.86 -70.47
CA LYS A 145 10.25 -65.89 -69.61
C LYS A 145 10.25 -66.39 -68.16
N SER A 146 11.41 -66.31 -67.51
CA SER A 146 11.56 -66.55 -66.08
C SER A 146 11.80 -65.23 -65.36
N GLU A 147 10.94 -64.90 -64.39
CA GLU A 147 11.03 -63.70 -63.57
C GLU A 147 11.71 -64.01 -62.24
N PHE A 148 12.66 -63.15 -61.87
CA PHE A 148 13.44 -63.27 -60.65
C PHE A 148 13.79 -61.88 -60.10
N VAL A 149 13.98 -61.81 -58.79
CA VAL A 149 14.39 -60.60 -58.09
C VAL A 149 15.87 -60.69 -57.76
N VAL A 150 16.63 -59.65 -58.07
CA VAL A 150 17.96 -59.46 -57.48
C VAL A 150 17.77 -58.59 -56.23
N LYS A 151 18.04 -59.17 -55.06
CA LYS A 151 18.06 -58.43 -53.79
C LYS A 151 19.45 -57.91 -53.52
N VAL A 152 19.54 -56.63 -53.20
CA VAL A 152 20.75 -56.04 -52.67
C VAL A 152 20.90 -56.49 -51.21
N GLN A 153 22.09 -56.93 -50.83
CA GLN A 153 22.45 -57.30 -49.47
C GLN A 153 23.12 -56.14 -48.77
N ASP A 154 22.51 -55.80 -47.65
CA ASP A 154 22.86 -54.74 -46.71
C ASP A 154 24.30 -54.84 -46.19
N ILE A 155 24.99 -53.70 -46.19
CA ILE A 155 26.27 -53.44 -45.54
C ILE A 155 26.09 -52.25 -44.61
N ASN A 156 26.63 -52.34 -43.39
CA ASN A 156 26.52 -51.29 -42.39
C ASN A 156 27.40 -50.07 -42.71
N ASP A 157 26.95 -49.20 -43.61
CA ASP A 157 27.70 -48.03 -44.09
C ASP A 157 27.11 -46.67 -43.64
N ASN A 158 25.86 -46.64 -43.18
CA ASN A 158 25.26 -45.44 -42.57
C ASN A 158 25.46 -45.41 -41.06
N GLU A 159 25.75 -44.21 -40.53
CA GLU A 159 25.71 -43.99 -39.08
C GLU A 159 24.30 -43.57 -38.61
N PRO A 160 23.89 -43.97 -37.39
CA PRO A 160 22.66 -43.50 -36.74
C PRO A 160 22.61 -41.97 -36.63
N LYS A 161 21.50 -41.33 -37.04
CA LYS A 161 21.34 -39.87 -37.01
C LYS A 161 20.18 -39.43 -36.12
N PHE A 162 20.43 -38.49 -35.20
CA PHE A 162 19.40 -37.86 -34.37
C PHE A 162 18.80 -36.67 -35.13
N LEU A 163 17.55 -36.76 -35.59
CA LEU A 163 16.92 -35.72 -36.41
C LEU A 163 16.35 -34.56 -35.58
N ASP A 164 15.87 -34.83 -34.37
CA ASP A 164 15.28 -33.82 -33.47
C ASP A 164 16.30 -33.22 -32.46
N GLY A 165 17.60 -33.48 -32.65
CA GLY A 165 18.67 -32.99 -31.79
C GLY A 165 19.15 -31.58 -32.17
N PRO A 166 19.69 -30.78 -31.22
CA PRO A 166 19.90 -31.09 -29.80
C PRO A 166 18.63 -30.95 -28.96
N TYR A 167 18.48 -31.78 -27.93
CA TYR A 167 17.27 -31.83 -27.10
C TYR A 167 17.39 -30.92 -25.87
N LEU A 168 16.28 -30.28 -25.50
CA LEU A 168 16.10 -29.55 -24.24
C LEU A 168 15.01 -30.24 -23.41
N ALA A 169 15.22 -30.38 -22.11
CA ALA A 169 14.26 -31.02 -21.22
C ALA A 169 14.23 -30.39 -19.82
N GLY A 170 13.05 -30.28 -19.23
CA GLY A 170 12.86 -29.89 -17.83
C GLY A 170 12.56 -31.12 -16.95
N VAL A 171 13.05 -31.15 -15.72
CA VAL A 171 12.65 -32.12 -14.70
C VAL A 171 12.68 -31.45 -13.32
N PRO A 172 11.72 -31.70 -12.41
CA PRO A 172 11.82 -31.22 -11.04
C PRO A 172 13.08 -31.75 -10.35
N GLU A 173 13.69 -30.94 -9.52
CA GLU A 173 14.69 -31.43 -8.57
C GLU A 173 14.08 -32.36 -7.51
N MET A 174 14.93 -33.01 -6.72
CA MET A 174 14.55 -34.12 -5.81
C MET A 174 13.73 -35.27 -6.47
N SER A 175 13.57 -35.28 -7.80
CA SER A 175 12.65 -36.16 -8.52
C SER A 175 12.85 -37.64 -8.17
N PRO A 176 11.77 -38.40 -7.90
CA PRO A 176 11.83 -39.83 -7.63
C PRO A 176 12.62 -40.61 -8.68
N LEU A 177 13.30 -41.68 -8.25
CA LEU A 177 14.08 -42.55 -9.12
C LEU A 177 13.24 -43.15 -10.26
N GLY A 178 13.77 -43.10 -11.49
CA GLY A 178 13.08 -43.61 -12.68
C GLY A 178 12.11 -42.62 -13.34
N THR A 179 11.96 -41.40 -12.80
CA THR A 179 11.18 -40.30 -13.41
C THR A 179 11.69 -40.05 -14.84
N MET A 180 10.76 -39.96 -15.79
CA MET A 180 11.07 -39.76 -17.21
C MET A 180 11.40 -38.29 -17.48
N VAL A 181 12.52 -38.03 -18.14
CA VAL A 181 13.00 -36.67 -18.47
C VAL A 181 12.67 -36.31 -19.91
N VAL A 182 13.13 -37.14 -20.86
CA VAL A 182 12.89 -36.98 -22.31
C VAL A 182 13.13 -38.32 -23.00
N GLN A 183 12.59 -38.51 -24.20
CA GLN A 183 12.95 -39.61 -25.08
C GLN A 183 13.70 -39.06 -26.29
N VAL A 184 14.90 -39.57 -26.55
CA VAL A 184 15.65 -39.25 -27.78
C VAL A 184 15.46 -40.36 -28.81
N ALA A 185 15.54 -40.02 -30.09
CA ALA A 185 15.41 -40.96 -31.19
C ALA A 185 16.50 -40.74 -32.23
N ALA A 186 17.23 -41.81 -32.55
CA ALA A 186 18.10 -41.87 -33.72
C ALA A 186 17.45 -42.76 -34.78
N THR A 187 17.47 -42.29 -36.02
CA THR A 187 17.10 -43.07 -37.20
C THR A 187 18.36 -43.53 -37.92
N ASP A 188 18.35 -44.80 -38.31
CA ASP A 188 19.39 -45.41 -39.14
C ASP A 188 18.77 -45.76 -40.50
N ALA A 189 19.58 -45.80 -41.56
CA ALA A 189 19.11 -46.02 -42.92
C ALA A 189 19.11 -47.49 -43.33
N ASP A 190 20.05 -48.27 -42.77
CA ASP A 190 20.35 -49.66 -43.11
C ASP A 190 19.17 -50.62 -42.82
N ASP A 191 19.30 -51.89 -43.18
CA ASP A 191 18.28 -52.91 -42.94
C ASP A 191 18.28 -53.36 -41.46
N PRO A 192 17.18 -53.19 -40.70
CA PRO A 192 17.11 -53.63 -39.30
C PRO A 192 16.97 -55.15 -39.15
N THR A 193 16.81 -55.90 -40.24
CA THR A 193 16.62 -57.36 -40.25
C THR A 193 17.87 -58.11 -40.71
N TYR A 194 18.70 -57.51 -41.57
CA TYR A 194 20.00 -58.03 -41.99
C TYR A 194 21.11 -57.48 -41.08
N GLY A 195 22.14 -58.30 -40.78
CA GLY A 195 23.28 -57.92 -39.91
C GLY A 195 22.96 -57.59 -38.44
N ASN A 196 21.74 -57.14 -38.13
CA ASN A 196 21.40 -56.17 -37.09
C ASN A 196 21.95 -54.75 -37.35
N SER A 197 22.20 -54.35 -38.61
CA SER A 197 22.86 -53.09 -38.97
C SER A 197 22.15 -51.89 -38.33
N ALA A 198 20.97 -51.49 -38.83
CA ALA A 198 20.15 -50.40 -38.29
C ALA A 198 19.55 -50.63 -36.87
N ARG A 199 20.02 -51.62 -36.11
CA ARG A 199 19.51 -51.91 -34.74
C ARG A 199 20.31 -51.14 -33.69
N VAL A 200 19.99 -49.86 -33.59
CA VAL A 200 20.62 -48.91 -32.65
C VAL A 200 20.46 -49.30 -31.17
N VAL A 201 21.48 -48.96 -30.39
CA VAL A 201 21.51 -49.02 -28.92
C VAL A 201 21.97 -47.68 -28.37
N TYR A 202 21.24 -47.14 -27.39
CA TYR A 202 21.50 -45.85 -26.77
C TYR A 202 22.40 -45.97 -25.53
N SER A 203 23.36 -45.05 -25.38
CA SER A 203 24.21 -44.95 -24.18
C SER A 203 24.58 -43.49 -23.86
N ILE A 204 24.87 -43.19 -22.59
CA ILE A 204 25.42 -41.89 -22.18
C ILE A 204 26.95 -42.01 -22.21
N ILE A 205 27.62 -41.27 -23.10
CA ILE A 205 29.09 -41.28 -23.23
C ILE A 205 29.77 -40.15 -22.45
N HIS A 206 29.03 -39.08 -22.15
CA HIS A 206 29.49 -38.00 -21.28
C HIS A 206 28.29 -37.43 -20.51
N GLY A 207 28.43 -37.23 -19.20
CA GLY A 207 27.35 -36.76 -18.34
C GLY A 207 27.65 -36.99 -16.86
N GLN A 208 26.73 -36.59 -16.00
CA GLN A 208 26.77 -36.88 -14.57
C GLN A 208 25.90 -38.10 -14.23
N PRO A 209 26.20 -38.88 -13.17
CA PRO A 209 25.52 -40.13 -12.85
C PRO A 209 24.05 -39.97 -12.37
N TYR A 210 23.52 -38.75 -12.34
CA TYR A 210 22.12 -38.45 -12.02
C TYR A 210 21.12 -38.97 -13.05
N PHE A 211 21.58 -39.32 -14.26
CA PHE A 211 20.73 -39.74 -15.36
C PHE A 211 21.15 -41.10 -15.94
N SER A 212 20.17 -41.84 -16.43
CA SER A 212 20.31 -43.10 -17.16
C SER A 212 19.53 -43.04 -18.46
N VAL A 213 19.94 -43.78 -19.49
CA VAL A 213 19.17 -43.94 -20.74
C VAL A 213 18.79 -45.41 -20.89
N GLU A 214 17.53 -45.68 -21.23
CA GLU A 214 17.07 -47.03 -21.53
C GLU A 214 17.60 -47.46 -22.92
N PRO A 215 18.48 -48.48 -23.02
CA PRO A 215 19.31 -48.67 -24.21
C PRO A 215 18.56 -49.06 -25.49
N LYS A 216 17.27 -49.39 -25.42
CA LYS A 216 16.44 -49.81 -26.56
C LYS A 216 15.40 -48.77 -27.00
N THR A 217 15.08 -47.81 -26.14
CA THR A 217 13.96 -46.87 -26.34
C THR A 217 14.43 -45.42 -26.44
N GLY A 218 15.65 -45.12 -25.98
CA GLY A 218 16.16 -43.74 -25.91
C GLY A 218 15.52 -42.92 -24.78
N VAL A 219 14.73 -43.54 -23.90
CA VAL A 219 14.09 -42.85 -22.77
C VAL A 219 15.12 -42.56 -21.68
N ILE A 220 15.34 -41.28 -21.39
CA ILE A 220 16.23 -40.80 -20.32
C ILE A 220 15.43 -40.70 -19.03
N ARG A 221 15.99 -41.22 -17.94
CA ARG A 221 15.38 -41.27 -16.60
C ARG A 221 16.34 -40.85 -15.50
N THR A 222 15.79 -40.29 -14.42
CA THR A 222 16.54 -40.03 -13.18
C THR A 222 17.08 -41.32 -12.57
N ALA A 223 18.35 -41.30 -12.16
CA ALA A 223 19.11 -42.44 -11.65
C ALA A 223 19.64 -42.23 -10.22
N LEU A 224 19.73 -40.98 -9.75
CA LEU A 224 20.02 -40.59 -8.38
C LEU A 224 19.02 -39.50 -7.94
N PRO A 225 18.59 -39.45 -6.67
CA PRO A 225 17.53 -38.54 -6.23
C PRO A 225 18.05 -37.18 -5.74
N ASN A 226 19.36 -37.07 -5.46
CA ASN A 226 19.99 -35.88 -4.87
C ASN A 226 20.43 -34.86 -5.94
N MET A 227 19.51 -34.53 -6.85
CA MET A 227 19.63 -33.36 -7.71
C MET A 227 19.03 -32.17 -6.96
N ASP A 228 19.77 -31.08 -6.84
CA ASP A 228 19.35 -29.80 -6.25
C ASP A 228 19.84 -28.63 -7.12
N ARG A 229 18.99 -27.63 -7.31
CA ARG A 229 19.10 -26.54 -8.29
C ARG A 229 19.96 -25.40 -7.74
N GLU A 230 19.92 -25.17 -6.43
CA GLU A 230 20.68 -24.16 -5.70
C GLU A 230 22.18 -24.45 -5.82
N THR A 231 22.55 -25.73 -5.81
CA THR A 231 23.88 -26.23 -6.16
C THR A 231 24.11 -26.25 -7.67
N ARG A 232 23.15 -26.75 -8.46
CA ARG A 232 23.29 -26.85 -9.92
C ARG A 232 21.98 -26.98 -10.71
N ASP A 233 21.57 -25.89 -11.35
CA ASP A 233 20.42 -25.80 -12.25
C ASP A 233 20.49 -26.63 -13.55
N GLN A 234 21.67 -26.81 -14.16
CA GLN A 234 21.76 -27.36 -15.52
C GLN A 234 22.80 -28.48 -15.70
N TYR A 235 22.35 -29.57 -16.35
CA TYR A 235 23.16 -30.75 -16.70
C TYR A 235 23.15 -30.97 -18.21
N VAL A 236 24.34 -31.20 -18.78
CA VAL A 236 24.49 -31.54 -20.21
C VAL A 236 24.93 -32.99 -20.33
N LEU A 237 24.14 -33.78 -21.06
CA LEU A 237 24.41 -35.17 -21.40
C LEU A 237 24.78 -35.25 -22.88
N VAL A 238 25.71 -36.13 -23.23
CA VAL A 238 25.97 -36.53 -24.61
C VAL A 238 25.53 -37.99 -24.75
N ILE A 239 24.49 -38.19 -25.56
CA ILE A 239 23.95 -39.51 -25.88
C ILE A 239 24.58 -39.99 -27.17
N GLN A 240 25.04 -41.24 -27.17
CA GLN A 240 25.45 -41.96 -28.37
C GLN A 240 24.34 -42.94 -28.75
N ALA A 241 23.93 -42.92 -30.02
CA ALA A 241 23.23 -44.03 -30.63
C ALA A 241 24.25 -44.81 -31.46
N LYS A 242 24.37 -46.11 -31.21
CA LYS A 242 25.33 -46.97 -31.89
C LYS A 242 24.62 -48.15 -32.53
N ASP A 243 24.88 -48.38 -33.81
CA ASP A 243 24.30 -49.45 -34.63
C ASP A 243 24.75 -50.86 -34.18
N MET A 244 24.43 -51.91 -34.93
CA MET A 244 24.96 -53.28 -34.71
C MET A 244 24.71 -53.84 -33.29
N VAL A 245 23.66 -53.38 -32.61
CA VAL A 245 23.39 -53.65 -31.18
C VAL A 245 24.55 -53.25 -30.25
N GLY A 246 25.30 -52.20 -30.62
CA GLY A 246 26.43 -51.63 -29.88
C GLY A 246 27.79 -52.33 -30.09
N GLN A 247 27.88 -53.33 -30.97
CA GLN A 247 29.06 -54.21 -31.10
C GLN A 247 30.35 -53.52 -31.56
N MET A 248 31.50 -54.16 -31.32
CA MET A 248 32.82 -53.63 -31.67
C MET A 248 33.05 -53.75 -33.19
N GLY A 249 32.83 -52.63 -33.90
CA GLY A 249 32.81 -52.55 -35.36
C GLY A 249 31.74 -51.58 -35.88
N GLY A 250 30.68 -51.38 -35.10
CA GLY A 250 29.57 -50.50 -35.43
C GLY A 250 29.84 -48.99 -35.36
N LEU A 251 29.17 -48.21 -36.22
CA LEU A 251 29.18 -46.76 -36.34
C LEU A 251 28.26 -46.11 -35.29
N SER A 252 28.39 -44.79 -35.09
CA SER A 252 27.61 -44.11 -34.05
C SER A 252 27.44 -42.60 -34.23
N GLY A 253 26.20 -42.14 -34.30
CA GLY A 253 25.87 -40.73 -34.09
C GLY A 253 25.86 -40.34 -32.62
N THR A 254 25.99 -39.04 -32.36
CA THR A 254 25.85 -38.46 -31.03
C THR A 254 24.95 -37.22 -31.04
N THR A 255 24.30 -36.93 -29.91
CA THR A 255 23.52 -35.72 -29.69
C THR A 255 23.72 -35.20 -28.28
N SER A 256 23.59 -33.89 -28.07
CA SER A 256 23.47 -33.31 -26.74
C SER A 256 22.02 -33.30 -26.26
N VAL A 257 21.85 -33.49 -24.95
CA VAL A 257 20.60 -33.28 -24.21
C VAL A 257 20.92 -32.36 -23.04
N THR A 258 20.33 -31.17 -23.03
CA THR A 258 20.46 -30.24 -21.91
C THR A 258 19.24 -30.37 -21.02
N VAL A 259 19.47 -30.83 -19.79
CA VAL A 259 18.44 -30.98 -18.75
C VAL A 259 18.56 -29.80 -17.79
N THR A 260 17.48 -29.03 -17.64
CA THR A 260 17.33 -27.98 -16.63
C THR A 260 16.47 -28.49 -15.49
N LEU A 261 16.92 -28.32 -14.25
CA LEU A 261 16.09 -28.54 -13.07
C LEU A 261 15.02 -27.46 -12.99
N THR A 262 13.77 -27.85 -12.71
CA THR A 262 12.70 -26.91 -12.37
C THR A 262 12.52 -26.84 -10.87
N ASP A 263 12.48 -25.60 -10.38
CA ASP A 263 12.46 -25.22 -8.96
C ASP A 263 11.33 -25.89 -8.15
N VAL A 264 11.67 -26.29 -6.93
CA VAL A 264 10.76 -26.88 -5.92
C VAL A 264 10.85 -26.06 -4.64
N ASN A 265 9.73 -25.89 -3.92
CA ASN A 265 9.75 -25.26 -2.60
C ASN A 265 10.35 -26.22 -1.55
N ASP A 266 11.67 -26.15 -1.40
CA ASP A 266 12.51 -26.98 -0.52
C ASP A 266 13.28 -26.13 0.51
N ASN A 267 13.56 -24.85 0.19
CA ASN A 267 14.19 -23.92 1.12
C ASN A 267 13.17 -23.01 1.83
N PRO A 268 13.17 -22.97 3.17
CA PRO A 268 12.39 -21.99 3.93
C PRO A 268 13.14 -20.64 4.03
N PRO A 269 12.44 -19.49 4.09
CA PRO A 269 13.05 -18.17 4.17
C PRO A 269 13.87 -18.03 5.45
N ARG A 270 15.03 -17.37 5.38
CA ARG A 270 15.95 -17.20 6.53
C ARG A 270 16.33 -15.75 6.79
N PHE A 271 16.16 -15.30 8.02
CA PHE A 271 16.62 -13.98 8.44
C PHE A 271 18.15 -13.92 8.52
N THR A 272 18.76 -13.21 7.57
CA THR A 272 20.23 -13.07 7.49
C THR A 272 20.78 -12.19 8.62
N HIS A 273 21.99 -12.47 9.10
CA HIS A 273 22.61 -11.70 10.20
C HIS A 273 23.18 -10.32 9.77
N SER A 274 22.98 -9.89 8.51
CA SER A 274 23.56 -8.64 8.00
C SER A 274 22.74 -7.42 8.43
N LYS A 275 23.32 -6.63 9.33
CA LYS A 275 22.74 -5.37 9.80
C LYS A 275 22.71 -4.32 8.66
N SER A 276 21.53 -4.13 8.07
CA SER A 276 21.20 -2.93 7.28
C SER A 276 20.29 -2.00 8.09
N PRO A 277 20.83 -1.14 8.97
CA PRO A 277 20.05 -0.07 9.59
C PRO A 277 19.82 1.05 8.57
N LEU A 278 18.87 0.85 7.66
CA LEU A 278 18.36 1.94 6.81
C LEU A 278 17.55 2.88 7.70
N GLN A 279 18.12 4.05 8.01
CA GLN A 279 17.43 5.10 8.78
C GLN A 279 16.27 5.68 7.97
N SER A 280 15.05 5.25 8.29
CA SER A 280 13.82 5.92 7.89
C SER A 280 12.72 5.59 8.91
N VAL A 281 11.63 6.38 8.91
CA VAL A 281 10.46 6.20 9.80
C VAL A 281 9.76 4.84 9.60
N VAL A 282 10.03 4.17 8.47
CA VAL A 282 9.51 2.84 8.13
C VAL A 282 10.64 1.82 8.19
N ALA A 283 10.48 0.77 8.99
CA ALA A 283 11.49 -0.26 9.12
C ALA A 283 11.36 -1.30 7.99
N ARG A 284 12.49 -1.73 7.42
CA ARG A 284 12.53 -2.82 6.44
C ARG A 284 13.32 -3.99 7.00
N ILE A 285 12.72 -5.17 6.98
CA ILE A 285 13.38 -6.44 7.30
C ILE A 285 13.35 -7.35 6.08
N LYS A 286 14.36 -8.21 5.95
CA LYS A 286 14.49 -9.12 4.81
C LYS A 286 14.88 -10.51 5.31
N ALA A 287 14.03 -11.50 5.05
CA ALA A 287 14.48 -12.88 4.97
C ALA A 287 15.01 -13.15 3.55
N ALA A 288 16.02 -14.00 3.43
CA ALA A 288 16.51 -14.48 2.16
C ALA A 288 16.01 -15.91 1.95
N ASP A 289 15.48 -16.18 0.77
CA ASP A 289 15.17 -17.52 0.29
C ASP A 289 16.20 -17.92 -0.79
N ALA A 290 16.32 -19.22 -1.07
CA ALA A 290 17.24 -19.77 -2.07
C ALA A 290 16.53 -20.25 -3.35
N ASP A 291 15.23 -20.53 -3.24
CA ASP A 291 14.32 -20.93 -4.32
C ASP A 291 14.12 -19.78 -5.34
N ILE A 292 13.33 -19.98 -6.41
CA ILE A 292 13.05 -18.93 -7.41
C ILE A 292 11.56 -18.74 -7.74
N GLY A 293 11.22 -17.51 -8.15
CA GLY A 293 9.85 -17.16 -8.53
C GLY A 293 8.87 -17.35 -7.37
N SER A 294 7.80 -18.10 -7.63
CA SER A 294 6.68 -18.28 -6.69
C SER A 294 7.03 -19.07 -5.42
N ASN A 295 8.10 -19.85 -5.41
CA ASN A 295 8.49 -20.64 -4.23
C ASN A 295 9.16 -19.74 -3.17
N ALA A 296 10.03 -18.83 -3.64
CA ALA A 296 10.68 -17.78 -2.84
C ALA A 296 9.76 -16.58 -2.50
N GLU A 297 8.51 -16.54 -2.97
CA GLU A 297 7.54 -15.54 -2.50
C GLU A 297 7.21 -15.78 -1.02
N MET A 298 7.31 -14.75 -0.20
CA MET A 298 7.14 -14.84 1.25
C MET A 298 6.25 -13.75 1.82
N ASP A 299 5.41 -14.13 2.78
CA ASP A 299 4.57 -13.20 3.53
C ASP A 299 5.06 -13.03 4.97
N TYR A 300 5.04 -11.78 5.44
CA TYR A 300 5.54 -11.40 6.76
C TYR A 300 4.39 -11.13 7.75
N ARG A 301 4.54 -11.56 9.01
CA ARG A 301 3.54 -11.32 10.08
C ARG A 301 4.16 -11.01 11.43
N ILE A 302 3.60 -10.03 12.16
CA ILE A 302 3.93 -9.78 13.57
C ILE A 302 3.19 -10.80 14.44
N MET A 303 3.93 -11.58 15.23
CA MET A 303 3.41 -12.67 16.05
C MET A 303 3.18 -12.26 17.51
N ASP A 304 4.07 -11.45 18.10
CA ASP A 304 3.84 -10.76 19.38
C ASP A 304 4.75 -9.52 19.56
N GLY A 305 4.69 -8.89 20.73
CA GLY A 305 5.56 -7.76 21.14
C GLY A 305 4.97 -6.37 20.91
N ASP A 306 4.03 -6.24 19.97
CA ASP A 306 3.29 -5.01 19.68
C ASP A 306 2.28 -4.67 20.80
N GLY A 307 1.37 -5.61 21.08
CA GLY A 307 0.48 -5.60 22.26
C GLY A 307 -0.77 -4.72 22.14
N LEU A 308 -0.65 -3.49 21.66
CA LEU A 308 -1.77 -2.54 21.54
C LEU A 308 -2.24 -2.31 20.09
N GLY A 309 -1.67 -2.96 19.08
CA GLY A 309 -1.95 -2.64 17.68
C GLY A 309 -1.31 -1.31 17.28
N MET A 310 -0.02 -1.11 17.60
CA MET A 310 0.74 0.11 17.26
C MET A 310 1.42 -0.02 15.89
N PHE A 311 1.82 -1.24 15.51
CA PHE A 311 2.53 -1.52 14.26
C PHE A 311 1.74 -2.46 13.35
N ASN A 312 1.88 -2.26 12.04
CA ASN A 312 1.53 -3.23 11.01
C ASN A 312 2.78 -3.72 10.29
N ILE A 313 2.69 -4.83 9.55
CA ILE A 313 3.70 -5.23 8.58
C ILE A 313 3.05 -5.59 7.24
N THR A 314 3.69 -5.22 6.14
CA THR A 314 3.25 -5.52 4.77
C THR A 314 4.43 -6.04 3.95
N THR A 315 4.20 -7.07 3.14
CA THR A 315 5.18 -7.52 2.14
C THR A 315 5.26 -6.48 1.01
N ASP A 316 6.48 -6.06 0.68
CA ASP A 316 6.81 -5.27 -0.51
C ASP A 316 7.03 -6.24 -1.69
N GLU A 317 6.12 -6.26 -2.67
CA GLU A 317 6.07 -7.33 -3.68
C GLU A 317 7.30 -7.35 -4.61
N ASP A 318 7.82 -6.17 -4.99
CA ASP A 318 9.01 -6.03 -5.85
C ASP A 318 10.30 -6.49 -5.15
N THR A 319 10.41 -6.26 -3.83
CA THR A 319 11.66 -6.53 -3.08
C THR A 319 11.59 -7.75 -2.17
N GLN A 320 10.41 -8.32 -1.91
CA GLN A 320 10.15 -9.35 -0.91
C GLN A 320 10.64 -8.96 0.51
N GLU A 321 10.44 -7.69 0.88
CA GLU A 321 10.79 -7.15 2.20
C GLU A 321 9.57 -6.97 3.10
N GLY A 322 9.74 -7.26 4.38
CA GLY A 322 8.76 -6.96 5.41
C GLY A 322 8.87 -5.49 5.81
N VAL A 323 7.87 -4.69 5.44
CA VAL A 323 7.81 -3.25 5.69
C VAL A 323 6.96 -3.00 6.93
N ILE A 324 7.60 -2.57 8.02
CA ILE A 324 6.93 -2.29 9.31
C ILE A 324 6.48 -0.83 9.34
N ILE A 325 5.17 -0.64 9.45
CA ILE A 325 4.49 0.66 9.38
C ILE A 325 3.86 0.99 10.74
N LEU A 326 3.98 2.25 11.16
CA LEU A 326 3.35 2.74 12.39
C LEU A 326 1.87 3.09 12.13
N LEU A 327 0.95 2.55 12.94
CA LEU A 327 -0.50 2.79 12.85
C LEU A 327 -1.03 3.82 13.86
N LYS A 328 -0.29 4.09 14.93
CA LYS A 328 -0.69 4.94 16.06
C LYS A 328 0.50 5.80 16.49
N PRO A 329 0.30 7.02 17.03
CA PRO A 329 1.42 7.80 17.57
C PRO A 329 2.19 6.98 18.61
N LEU A 330 3.51 7.12 18.60
CA LEU A 330 4.36 6.68 19.70
C LEU A 330 4.31 7.70 20.83
N ASP A 331 4.75 7.26 22.00
CA ASP A 331 4.80 7.98 23.27
C ASP A 331 6.01 7.38 24.02
N PHE A 332 7.11 8.14 24.11
CA PHE A 332 8.38 7.68 24.69
C PHE A 332 8.27 7.42 26.20
N GLU A 333 7.64 8.35 26.92
CA GLU A 333 7.36 8.31 28.37
C GLU A 333 6.55 7.08 28.76
N THR A 334 5.53 6.71 27.97
CA THR A 334 4.77 5.48 28.12
C THR A 334 5.59 4.26 27.74
N LYS A 335 6.32 4.26 26.61
CA LYS A 335 7.06 3.07 26.13
C LYS A 335 8.20 3.35 25.12
N SER A 336 9.35 3.76 25.65
CA SER A 336 10.62 3.94 24.92
C SER A 336 11.17 2.75 24.10
N SER A 337 10.66 1.51 24.26
CA SER A 337 11.00 0.42 23.32
C SER A 337 9.99 -0.74 23.23
N PHE A 338 9.95 -1.35 22.05
CA PHE A 338 9.17 -2.53 21.70
C PHE A 338 10.10 -3.66 21.24
N SER A 339 9.65 -4.92 21.35
CA SER A 339 10.40 -6.10 20.91
C SER A 339 9.45 -7.01 20.15
N LEU A 340 9.21 -6.66 18.88
CA LEU A 340 8.28 -7.36 17.99
C LEU A 340 8.89 -8.72 17.60
N ARG A 341 8.16 -9.83 17.78
CA ARG A 341 8.53 -11.09 17.10
C ARG A 341 7.84 -11.12 15.76
N VAL A 342 8.62 -11.24 14.69
CA VAL A 342 8.16 -11.27 13.31
C VAL A 342 8.50 -12.61 12.70
N GLU A 343 7.57 -13.17 11.92
CA GLU A 343 7.74 -14.39 11.15
C GLU A 343 7.69 -14.05 9.65
N ALA A 344 8.52 -14.72 8.85
CA ALA A 344 8.38 -14.79 7.40
C ALA A 344 7.99 -16.22 7.04
N THR A 345 7.00 -16.40 6.16
CA THR A 345 6.46 -17.70 5.73
C THR A 345 6.43 -17.76 4.21
N ASN A 346 6.82 -18.86 3.55
CA ASN A 346 6.59 -18.99 2.09
C ASN A 346 5.07 -18.88 1.81
N ARG A 347 4.71 -18.17 0.74
CA ARG A 347 3.33 -18.00 0.29
C ARG A 347 2.78 -19.30 -0.33
N ASN A 348 3.62 -20.00 -1.09
CA ASN A 348 3.24 -21.17 -1.88
C ASN A 348 3.91 -22.45 -1.34
N ILE A 349 3.33 -23.03 -0.28
CA ILE A 349 3.85 -24.24 0.38
C ILE A 349 3.26 -25.50 -0.28
N ASP A 350 4.10 -26.38 -0.83
CA ASP A 350 3.65 -27.70 -1.31
C ASP A 350 3.62 -28.73 -0.17
N SER A 351 2.44 -29.35 -0.03
CA SER A 351 2.15 -30.57 0.72
C SER A 351 3.22 -31.68 0.69
N ASN A 352 3.90 -31.89 -0.43
CA ASN A 352 4.91 -32.94 -0.57
C ASN A 352 6.17 -32.67 0.27
N PHE A 353 6.54 -31.41 0.46
CA PHE A 353 7.80 -30.99 1.07
C PHE A 353 7.66 -30.55 2.53
N LEU A 354 6.44 -30.55 3.09
CA LEU A 354 6.10 -30.35 4.52
C LEU A 354 6.91 -31.18 5.53
N SER A 355 7.63 -32.21 5.07
CA SER A 355 8.51 -33.04 5.92
C SER A 355 9.94 -32.51 6.06
N LEU A 356 10.38 -31.55 5.23
CA LEU A 356 11.73 -30.98 5.25
C LEU A 356 11.91 -29.94 6.37
N GLY A 357 10.86 -29.19 6.71
CA GLY A 357 10.89 -28.27 7.85
C GLY A 357 9.64 -27.39 7.97
N PRO A 358 9.64 -26.45 8.94
CA PRO A 358 8.75 -25.30 8.87
C PRO A 358 9.17 -24.42 7.69
N PHE A 359 8.24 -24.14 6.80
CA PHE A 359 8.34 -23.14 5.71
C PHE A 359 8.21 -21.71 6.26
N SER A 360 8.93 -21.47 7.36
CA SER A 360 9.00 -20.20 8.07
C SER A 360 10.23 -20.07 8.96
N ASP A 361 10.60 -18.82 9.22
CA ASP A 361 11.63 -18.44 10.18
C ASP A 361 11.15 -17.26 11.02
N THR A 362 11.73 -17.08 12.21
CA THR A 362 11.30 -16.04 13.16
C THR A 362 12.46 -15.19 13.64
N THR A 363 12.20 -13.90 13.78
CA THR A 363 13.18 -12.91 14.24
C THR A 363 12.57 -11.95 15.27
N SER A 364 13.41 -11.36 16.10
CA SER A 364 13.02 -10.32 17.07
C SER A 364 13.50 -8.95 16.58
N VAL A 365 12.57 -8.05 16.29
CA VAL A 365 12.83 -6.66 15.91
C VAL A 365 12.65 -5.77 17.14
N LYS A 366 13.75 -5.29 17.71
CA LYS A 366 13.70 -4.27 18.77
C LYS A 366 13.48 -2.91 18.12
N VAL A 367 12.33 -2.30 18.34
CA VAL A 367 12.12 -0.88 18.03
C VAL A 367 12.51 -0.07 19.27
N THR A 368 13.42 0.88 19.12
CA THR A 368 13.71 1.92 20.11
C THR A 368 13.07 3.21 19.64
N VAL A 369 12.22 3.79 20.50
CA VAL A 369 11.69 5.13 20.29
C VAL A 369 12.79 6.12 20.66
N GLU A 370 13.00 7.15 19.84
CA GLU A 370 13.87 8.27 20.18
C GLU A 370 13.04 9.42 20.75
N ASP A 371 13.40 9.80 21.98
CA ASP A 371 12.89 10.90 22.80
C ASP A 371 12.92 12.23 22.03
N VAL A 372 11.84 13.01 22.10
CA VAL A 372 11.69 14.32 21.45
C VAL A 372 11.02 15.28 22.44
N ASN A 373 11.82 16.20 23.00
CA ASN A 373 11.44 17.21 23.99
C ASN A 373 10.03 17.79 23.77
N GLU A 374 9.12 17.51 24.70
CA GLU A 374 7.72 17.92 24.66
C GLU A 374 7.48 19.29 25.34
N PRO A 375 6.33 19.94 25.11
CA PRO A 375 5.92 21.12 25.88
C PRO A 375 5.23 20.75 27.21
N PRO A 376 5.45 21.50 28.32
CA PRO A 376 4.88 21.18 29.64
C PRO A 376 3.34 21.11 29.68
N ILE A 377 2.78 19.96 30.07
CA ILE A 377 1.33 19.72 30.10
C ILE A 377 0.69 20.09 31.44
N PHE A 378 -0.43 20.81 31.39
CA PHE A 378 -1.22 21.19 32.56
C PHE A 378 -1.98 19.99 33.16
N SER A 379 -1.98 19.88 34.49
CA SER A 379 -2.68 18.81 35.22
C SER A 379 -4.22 18.88 35.11
N ALA A 380 -4.77 20.00 34.63
CA ALA A 380 -6.17 20.13 34.24
C ALA A 380 -6.31 21.27 33.19
N PRO A 381 -7.09 21.07 32.10
CA PRO A 381 -7.27 22.10 31.06
C PRO A 381 -8.17 23.26 31.51
N LEU A 382 -9.02 23.04 32.52
CA LEU A 382 -9.90 24.04 33.12
C LEU A 382 -9.75 24.01 34.65
N SER A 383 -9.22 25.09 35.22
CA SER A 383 -9.15 25.30 36.67
C SER A 383 -10.26 26.26 37.09
N LYS A 384 -11.20 25.78 37.91
CA LYS A 384 -12.30 26.61 38.44
C LYS A 384 -11.89 27.22 39.77
N MET A 385 -12.03 28.53 39.87
CA MET A 385 -11.60 29.34 41.01
C MET A 385 -12.72 30.31 41.42
N VAL A 386 -12.76 30.67 42.70
CA VAL A 386 -13.82 31.51 43.27
C VAL A 386 -13.18 32.57 44.18
N VAL A 387 -13.60 33.82 44.05
CA VAL A 387 -13.07 34.98 44.78
C VAL A 387 -14.22 35.90 45.19
N SER A 388 -14.14 36.58 46.32
CA SER A 388 -15.11 37.64 46.68
C SER A 388 -14.64 38.97 46.09
N GLU A 389 -15.52 39.92 45.79
CA GLU A 389 -15.07 41.23 45.31
C GLU A 389 -14.38 42.10 46.38
N ASP A 390 -14.74 41.95 47.66
CA ASP A 390 -13.98 42.49 48.82
C ASP A 390 -12.63 41.75 49.03
N ALA A 391 -12.20 40.88 48.11
CA ALA A 391 -10.86 40.29 48.12
C ALA A 391 -9.79 41.36 47.83
N LYS A 392 -9.24 41.92 48.90
CA LYS A 392 -8.10 42.85 48.93
C LYS A 392 -7.00 42.44 47.94
N VAL A 393 -6.40 43.44 47.28
CA VAL A 393 -5.28 43.25 46.36
C VAL A 393 -4.17 42.41 47.01
N GLY A 394 -3.70 41.39 46.31
CA GLY A 394 -2.75 40.40 46.79
C GLY A 394 -3.38 39.13 47.38
N THR A 395 -4.71 38.99 47.37
CA THR A 395 -5.38 37.76 47.82
C THR A 395 -5.12 36.62 46.83
N SER A 396 -4.53 35.52 47.31
CA SER A 396 -4.35 34.28 46.55
C SER A 396 -5.69 33.56 46.37
N ILE A 397 -6.08 33.30 45.13
CA ILE A 397 -7.37 32.72 44.76
C ILE A 397 -7.27 31.20 44.59
N GLY A 398 -6.19 30.74 43.96
CA GLY A 398 -5.97 29.34 43.63
C GLY A 398 -4.62 29.11 42.98
N LYS A 399 -4.38 27.89 42.51
CA LYS A 399 -3.14 27.50 41.82
C LYS A 399 -3.45 26.71 40.56
N VAL A 400 -2.70 26.96 39.49
CA VAL A 400 -2.56 26.03 38.37
C VAL A 400 -1.27 25.23 38.50
N SER A 401 -1.22 24.03 37.92
CA SER A 401 -0.02 23.20 37.90
C SER A 401 0.15 22.57 36.52
N ALA A 402 1.38 22.60 36.03
CA ALA A 402 1.84 21.84 34.88
C ALA A 402 3.03 20.95 35.30
N HIS A 403 3.34 19.98 34.45
CA HIS A 403 4.49 19.10 34.55
C HIS A 403 5.06 18.85 33.16
N ASP A 404 6.38 18.67 33.07
CA ASP A 404 7.03 18.20 31.86
C ASP A 404 6.79 16.69 31.74
N PRO A 405 6.41 16.18 30.55
CA PRO A 405 6.49 14.75 30.25
C PRO A 405 7.94 14.26 30.33
N ASP A 406 8.85 15.02 29.71
CA ASP A 406 10.27 14.72 29.52
C ASP A 406 10.96 14.16 30.77
N THR A 407 11.70 13.07 30.56
CA THR A 407 12.57 12.47 31.59
C THR A 407 13.58 13.47 32.17
N SER A 408 13.99 14.50 31.41
CA SER A 408 14.82 15.62 31.89
C SER A 408 14.00 16.70 32.60
N SER A 409 13.65 16.45 33.87
CA SER A 409 12.88 17.38 34.73
C SER A 409 13.43 18.82 34.71
N SER A 410 12.70 19.70 34.02
CA SER A 410 13.05 21.10 33.85
C SER A 410 12.14 22.03 34.65
N ALA A 411 12.58 23.26 34.87
CA ALA A 411 11.89 24.20 35.77
C ALA A 411 10.80 25.00 35.02
N ILE A 412 9.54 24.64 35.18
CA ILE A 412 8.41 25.30 34.51
C ILE A 412 8.18 26.72 35.05
N ARG A 413 7.73 27.62 34.17
CA ARG A 413 7.28 28.99 34.46
C ARG A 413 5.86 29.25 33.97
N TYR A 414 5.11 30.00 34.76
CA TYR A 414 3.71 30.33 34.48
C TYR A 414 3.54 31.81 34.07
N SER A 415 2.61 32.09 33.15
CA SER A 415 2.24 33.46 32.76
C SER A 415 0.78 33.57 32.29
N ILE A 416 0.15 34.73 32.48
CA ILE A 416 -1.23 35.01 32.01
C ILE A 416 -1.17 35.63 30.60
N ASP A 417 -2.01 35.18 29.67
CA ASP A 417 -2.23 35.86 28.40
C ASP A 417 -2.86 37.25 28.64
N ARG A 418 -2.14 38.30 28.24
CA ARG A 418 -2.59 39.68 28.39
C ARG A 418 -3.70 40.08 27.41
N ASN A 419 -4.05 39.23 26.44
CA ASN A 419 -5.30 39.38 25.70
C ASN A 419 -6.54 38.97 26.54
N THR A 420 -6.37 38.05 27.50
CA THR A 420 -7.45 37.62 28.42
C THR A 420 -7.55 38.47 29.69
N ASP A 421 -6.46 39.15 30.06
CA ASP A 421 -6.42 40.12 31.16
C ASP A 421 -5.79 41.45 30.71
N LEU A 422 -6.48 42.14 29.79
CA LEU A 422 -6.10 43.45 29.24
C LEU A 422 -5.93 44.50 30.35
N GLU A 423 -6.85 44.47 31.32
CA GLU A 423 -6.95 45.39 32.45
C GLU A 423 -5.96 45.07 33.58
N ARG A 424 -5.38 43.86 33.61
CA ARG A 424 -4.46 43.37 34.65
C ARG A 424 -5.12 43.29 36.03
N TYR A 425 -6.29 42.68 36.09
CA TYR A 425 -6.97 42.34 37.35
C TYR A 425 -6.24 41.24 38.13
N PHE A 426 -5.43 40.40 37.47
CA PHE A 426 -4.79 39.26 38.10
C PHE A 426 -3.28 39.18 37.83
N ASN A 427 -2.59 38.51 38.77
CA ASN A 427 -1.20 38.14 38.64
C ASN A 427 -1.03 36.64 38.92
N VAL A 428 -0.12 35.98 38.20
CA VAL A 428 0.31 34.61 38.49
C VAL A 428 1.75 34.65 38.97
N ASP A 429 2.05 33.94 40.05
CA ASP A 429 3.43 33.75 40.47
C ASP A 429 4.15 32.79 39.52
N ALA A 430 5.25 33.27 38.93
CA ALA A 430 5.91 32.62 37.81
C ALA A 430 6.58 31.29 38.17
N LEU A 431 6.75 30.92 39.44
CA LEU A 431 7.39 29.67 39.87
C LEU A 431 6.39 28.70 40.52
N SER A 432 5.44 29.21 41.31
CA SER A 432 4.48 28.40 42.06
C SER A 432 3.15 28.20 41.35
N GLY A 433 2.82 28.98 40.31
CA GLY A 433 1.55 28.88 39.59
C GLY A 433 0.33 29.40 40.37
N VAL A 434 0.55 30.09 41.49
CA VAL A 434 -0.51 30.70 42.32
C VAL A 434 -1.05 31.95 41.63
N ILE A 435 -2.37 32.03 41.45
CA ILE A 435 -3.07 33.20 40.91
C ILE A 435 -3.59 34.07 42.07
N SER A 436 -3.39 35.39 41.97
CA SER A 436 -3.77 36.38 42.97
C SER A 436 -4.38 37.64 42.36
N THR A 437 -5.17 38.37 43.15
CA THR A 437 -5.75 39.67 42.75
C THR A 437 -4.66 40.74 42.63
N ALA A 438 -4.64 41.48 41.52
CA ALA A 438 -3.72 42.60 41.25
C ALA A 438 -4.43 43.97 41.27
N LYS A 439 -5.76 43.98 41.17
CA LYS A 439 -6.68 45.12 41.36
C LYS A 439 -7.80 44.71 42.33
N PRO A 440 -8.57 45.67 42.89
CA PRO A 440 -9.90 45.37 43.40
C PRO A 440 -10.76 44.79 42.26
N LEU A 441 -11.75 43.97 42.63
CA LEU A 441 -12.75 43.43 41.71
C LEU A 441 -14.06 44.20 41.89
N ASP A 442 -14.93 44.10 40.89
CA ASP A 442 -16.23 44.76 40.76
C ASP A 442 -17.08 43.80 39.93
N ARG A 443 -18.02 43.12 40.57
CA ARG A 443 -18.78 42.01 39.97
C ARG A 443 -19.88 42.50 39.03
N GLU A 444 -20.44 43.66 39.32
CA GLU A 444 -21.41 44.38 38.48
C GLU A 444 -20.77 44.85 37.17
N ALA A 445 -19.48 45.14 37.18
CA ALA A 445 -18.67 45.33 35.98
C ALA A 445 -18.31 44.00 35.29
N ASN A 446 -17.86 42.99 36.05
CA ASN A 446 -17.66 41.64 35.51
C ASN A 446 -17.68 40.51 36.56
N SER A 447 -18.69 39.64 36.52
CA SER A 447 -18.84 38.51 37.44
C SER A 447 -17.98 37.28 37.11
N VAL A 448 -17.41 37.17 35.91
CA VAL A 448 -16.63 35.99 35.47
C VAL A 448 -15.41 36.40 34.63
N HIS A 449 -14.21 36.04 35.08
CA HIS A 449 -12.98 36.23 34.32
C HIS A 449 -12.47 34.90 33.77
N ASN A 450 -12.31 34.82 32.44
CA ASN A 450 -11.77 33.68 31.72
C ASN A 450 -10.30 33.95 31.38
N LEU A 451 -9.37 33.52 32.23
CA LEU A 451 -7.93 33.76 32.00
C LEU A 451 -7.30 32.58 31.26
N THR A 452 -6.56 32.83 30.18
CA THR A 452 -5.65 31.84 29.59
C THR A 452 -4.30 31.94 30.31
N ILE A 453 -3.83 30.81 30.84
CA ILE A 453 -2.53 30.66 31.49
C ILE A 453 -1.63 29.80 30.61
N PHE A 454 -0.43 30.29 30.31
CA PHE A 454 0.62 29.55 29.63
C PHE A 454 1.60 28.94 30.63
N ALA A 455 2.08 27.74 30.33
CA ALA A 455 3.27 27.15 30.92
C ALA A 455 4.41 27.15 29.89
N ILE A 456 5.64 27.48 30.30
CA ILE A 456 6.86 27.39 29.48
C ILE A 456 8.02 26.83 30.29
N GLU A 457 8.98 26.21 29.63
CA GLU A 457 10.20 25.72 30.26
C GLU A 457 11.17 26.87 30.61
N SER A 458 11.96 26.76 31.69
CA SER A 458 12.98 27.79 32.02
C SER A 458 14.22 27.73 31.15
N SER A 459 14.49 26.63 30.44
CA SER A 459 15.67 26.51 29.58
C SER A 459 15.44 27.20 28.22
N THR A 460 14.22 27.08 27.67
CA THR A 460 13.84 27.70 26.40
C THR A 460 13.98 29.23 26.47
N ARG A 461 14.90 29.77 25.67
CA ARG A 461 14.99 31.22 25.48
C ARG A 461 13.82 31.69 24.63
N PRO A 462 13.16 32.81 24.94
CA PRO A 462 12.04 33.37 24.16
C PRO A 462 12.51 34.04 22.84
N PHE A 463 13.58 33.55 22.23
CA PHE A 463 14.21 34.09 21.03
C PHE A 463 14.64 32.95 20.10
N TYR A 464 13.88 32.78 19.02
CA TYR A 464 14.16 31.91 17.87
C TYR A 464 14.43 30.42 18.18
N HIS A 465 13.37 29.62 18.12
CA HIS A 465 13.40 28.38 17.31
C HIS A 465 12.07 28.20 16.56
N HIS A 466 12.10 27.39 15.50
CA HIS A 466 11.23 27.58 14.34
C HIS A 466 9.95 26.73 14.31
N GLN A 467 9.56 26.12 15.44
CA GLN A 467 8.33 25.33 15.56
C GLN A 467 7.16 26.22 16.02
N ILE A 468 6.03 26.10 15.31
CA ILE A 468 4.83 26.93 15.51
C ILE A 468 3.91 26.29 16.57
N SER A 469 4.50 25.67 17.58
CA SER A 469 3.79 25.08 18.71
C SER A 469 3.30 26.20 19.62
N ARG A 470 1.99 26.44 19.63
CA ARG A 470 1.34 27.38 20.55
C ARG A 470 1.68 26.92 21.99
N PRO A 471 2.20 27.80 22.86
CA PRO A 471 2.62 27.39 24.21
C PRO A 471 1.42 26.78 24.96
N PRO A 472 1.60 25.70 25.74
CA PRO A 472 0.50 24.94 26.32
C PRO A 472 -0.39 25.81 27.21
N GLU A 473 -1.71 25.59 27.11
CA GLU A 473 -2.74 26.51 27.64
C GLU A 473 -3.63 25.83 28.68
N CYS A 474 -3.98 26.58 29.72
CA CYS A 474 -4.98 26.23 30.73
C CYS A 474 -5.94 27.41 30.92
N ILE A 475 -7.24 27.15 31.00
CA ILE A 475 -8.23 28.17 31.33
C ILE A 475 -8.40 28.21 32.85
N ALA A 476 -8.04 29.33 33.48
CA ALA A 476 -8.45 29.65 34.85
C ALA A 476 -9.76 30.45 34.80
N LEU A 477 -10.86 29.76 35.11
CA LEU A 477 -12.21 30.33 35.21
C LEU A 477 -12.42 30.86 36.63
N ILE A 478 -12.36 32.18 36.80
CA ILE A 478 -12.55 32.86 38.08
C ILE A 478 -13.97 33.42 38.15
N THR A 479 -14.79 32.88 39.05
CA THR A 479 -16.10 33.44 39.38
C THR A 479 -15.98 34.39 40.56
N VAL A 480 -16.50 35.60 40.42
CA VAL A 480 -16.56 36.61 41.47
C VAL A 480 -17.86 36.45 42.25
N LEU A 481 -17.77 36.38 43.58
CA LEU A 481 -18.90 36.28 44.50
C LEU A 481 -19.39 37.66 44.90
N ASP A 482 -20.71 37.80 44.82
CA ASP A 482 -21.54 38.92 45.25
C ASP A 482 -21.34 39.30 46.71
N ILE A 483 -21.16 40.60 46.94
CA ILE A 483 -21.25 41.27 48.23
C ILE A 483 -22.23 42.43 48.07
N ASN A 484 -23.15 42.61 49.03
CA ASN A 484 -24.17 43.66 48.96
C ASN A 484 -23.54 45.05 49.15
N ASP A 485 -23.08 45.65 48.05
CA ASP A 485 -22.26 46.86 47.92
C ASP A 485 -23.06 48.04 47.32
N ASN A 486 -24.05 47.75 46.47
CA ASN A 486 -24.96 48.76 45.95
C ASN A 486 -26.16 48.95 46.89
N ALA A 487 -26.85 50.08 46.74
CA ALA A 487 -28.04 50.41 47.51
C ALA A 487 -29.23 50.55 46.56
N PRO A 488 -30.43 50.05 46.92
CA PRO A 488 -31.54 49.95 45.99
C PRO A 488 -32.09 51.33 45.64
N VAL A 489 -32.20 51.64 44.36
CA VAL A 489 -32.69 52.92 43.84
C VAL A 489 -34.05 52.74 43.14
N PHE A 490 -34.79 53.83 42.89
CA PHE A 490 -35.98 53.74 42.04
C PHE A 490 -35.63 53.19 40.65
N ALA A 491 -36.51 52.34 40.10
CA ALA A 491 -36.37 51.78 38.75
C ALA A 491 -36.36 52.85 37.65
N ILE A 492 -37.05 53.98 37.88
CA ILE A 492 -37.11 55.18 37.03
C ILE A 492 -37.32 56.43 37.91
N ASP A 493 -37.05 57.62 37.38
CA ASP A 493 -37.45 58.87 38.02
C ASP A 493 -38.99 59.02 38.02
N TYR A 494 -39.62 58.82 39.17
CA TYR A 494 -41.07 58.97 39.32
C TYR A 494 -41.46 60.44 39.57
N GLU A 495 -42.13 61.06 38.58
CA GLU A 495 -43.11 62.13 38.81
C GLU A 495 -44.53 61.56 38.73
N THR A 496 -45.46 62.11 39.51
CA THR A 496 -46.87 61.72 39.48
C THR A 496 -47.81 62.90 39.72
N ILE A 497 -49.08 62.74 39.37
CA ILE A 497 -50.10 63.80 39.41
C ILE A 497 -51.17 63.46 40.46
N LEU A 498 -51.54 64.47 41.24
CA LEU A 498 -52.59 64.42 42.25
C LEU A 498 -53.68 65.43 41.91
N CYS A 499 -54.90 64.94 41.69
CA CYS A 499 -56.05 65.80 41.44
C CYS A 499 -56.54 66.49 42.74
N GLU A 500 -56.99 67.74 42.66
CA GLU A 500 -57.53 68.48 43.82
C GLU A 500 -58.73 67.76 44.48
N ASN A 501 -59.53 67.06 43.67
CA ASN A 501 -60.68 66.25 44.07
C ASN A 501 -60.34 64.84 44.61
N ALA A 502 -59.05 64.49 44.77
CA ALA A 502 -58.63 63.16 45.22
C ALA A 502 -59.21 62.79 46.59
N MET A 503 -59.67 61.54 46.70
CA MET A 503 -60.31 61.00 47.91
C MET A 503 -59.27 60.41 48.87
N PRO A 504 -59.53 60.33 50.19
CA PRO A 504 -58.68 59.58 51.11
C PRO A 504 -58.61 58.09 50.74
N GLY A 505 -57.43 57.47 50.85
CA GLY A 505 -57.20 56.06 50.53
C GLY A 505 -57.02 55.76 49.04
N GLN A 506 -57.02 56.77 48.17
CA GLN A 506 -56.76 56.63 46.74
C GLN A 506 -55.26 56.35 46.50
N VAL A 507 -54.95 55.29 45.74
CA VAL A 507 -53.59 55.06 45.21
C VAL A 507 -53.33 56.08 44.10
N ILE A 508 -52.21 56.80 44.19
CA ILE A 508 -51.82 57.83 43.21
C ILE A 508 -50.63 57.43 42.35
N GLN A 509 -49.74 56.60 42.88
CA GLN A 509 -48.57 56.09 42.18
C GLN A 509 -48.21 54.73 42.77
N THR A 510 -47.77 53.80 41.92
CA THR A 510 -46.98 52.64 42.35
C THR A 510 -45.54 52.86 41.91
N ILE A 511 -44.61 52.64 42.83
CA ILE A 511 -43.17 52.77 42.64
C ILE A 511 -42.50 51.40 42.82
N SER A 512 -41.43 51.14 42.09
CA SER A 512 -40.57 49.97 42.27
C SER A 512 -39.10 50.40 42.37
N ALA A 513 -38.28 49.52 42.92
CA ALA A 513 -36.85 49.70 43.02
C ALA A 513 -36.12 48.69 42.13
N VAL A 514 -34.87 49.01 41.81
CA VAL A 514 -33.87 48.11 41.23
C VAL A 514 -32.62 48.19 42.09
N ASP A 515 -31.87 47.09 42.09
CA ASP A 515 -30.53 47.04 42.64
C ASP A 515 -29.62 46.32 41.62
N LYS A 516 -28.31 46.43 41.79
CA LYS A 516 -27.35 45.81 40.85
C LYS A 516 -26.84 44.45 41.31
N ASP A 517 -26.66 44.30 42.62
CA ASP A 517 -26.18 43.08 43.28
C ASP A 517 -27.07 41.88 42.92
N GLU A 518 -26.55 40.65 42.92
CA GLU A 518 -27.24 39.43 42.48
C GLU A 518 -27.65 38.50 43.64
N PRO A 519 -28.94 38.50 44.01
CA PRO A 519 -29.49 37.54 44.94
C PRO A 519 -29.90 36.27 44.20
N LEU A 520 -29.38 35.13 44.64
CA LEU A 520 -29.72 33.75 44.21
C LEU A 520 -31.22 33.37 44.34
N SER A 521 -32.11 34.30 44.72
CA SER A 521 -33.56 34.11 44.86
C SER A 521 -34.39 35.38 44.61
N GLY A 522 -33.80 36.44 44.03
CA GLY A 522 -34.46 37.75 43.84
C GLY A 522 -34.39 38.66 45.08
N HIS A 523 -34.20 39.96 44.86
CA HIS A 523 -34.08 40.96 45.92
C HIS A 523 -35.40 41.13 46.68
N ARG A 524 -35.35 41.56 47.94
CA ARG A 524 -36.54 42.05 48.65
C ARG A 524 -36.33 43.46 49.20
N PHE A 525 -36.99 44.42 48.57
CA PHE A 525 -36.97 45.81 49.01
C PHE A 525 -38.02 46.11 50.09
N TYR A 526 -37.62 46.91 51.07
CA TYR A 526 -38.48 47.49 52.10
C TYR A 526 -38.59 49.00 51.88
N PHE A 527 -39.81 49.45 51.57
CA PHE A 527 -40.09 50.86 51.33
C PHE A 527 -40.67 51.53 52.57
N ALA A 528 -40.17 52.72 52.92
CA ALA A 528 -40.69 53.56 53.99
C ALA A 528 -40.69 55.04 53.58
N LEU A 529 -41.49 55.88 54.25
CA LEU A 529 -41.30 57.33 54.17
C LEU A 529 -40.11 57.70 55.07
N ALA A 530 -39.12 58.41 54.53
CA ALA A 530 -37.91 58.77 55.25
C ALA A 530 -38.23 59.60 56.52
N ALA A 531 -37.37 59.54 57.54
CA ALA A 531 -37.65 60.07 58.88
C ALA A 531 -38.27 61.50 58.95
N PRO A 532 -37.86 62.50 58.14
CA PRO A 532 -38.49 63.83 58.16
C PRO A 532 -39.95 63.85 57.70
N VAL A 533 -40.43 62.78 57.07
CA VAL A 533 -41.73 62.65 56.40
C VAL A 533 -42.48 61.38 56.86
N ALA A 534 -41.94 60.59 57.80
CA ALA A 534 -42.62 59.41 58.35
C ALA A 534 -44.00 59.72 58.95
N GLY A 535 -44.14 60.89 59.59
CA GLY A 535 -45.40 61.40 60.16
C GLY A 535 -46.34 62.13 59.18
N ASN A 536 -46.15 62.00 57.86
CA ASN A 536 -46.91 62.76 56.86
C ASN A 536 -48.43 62.59 57.00
N LEU A 537 -49.17 63.70 57.04
CA LEU A 537 -50.64 63.74 57.19
C LEU A 537 -51.40 63.70 55.84
N ASN A 538 -50.68 63.89 54.75
CA ASN A 538 -51.23 64.00 53.40
C ASN A 538 -51.13 62.68 52.64
N PHE A 539 -50.05 61.92 52.87
CA PHE A 539 -49.75 60.68 52.17
C PHE A 539 -49.31 59.55 53.11
N THR A 540 -49.48 58.32 52.64
CA THR A 540 -48.95 57.10 53.25
C THR A 540 -48.40 56.17 52.19
N LEU A 541 -47.52 55.27 52.60
CA LEU A 541 -46.98 54.23 51.74
C LEU A 541 -47.58 52.87 52.16
N ARG A 542 -47.82 51.98 51.20
CA ARG A 542 -48.15 50.57 51.40
C ARG A 542 -47.22 49.70 50.57
N ASP A 543 -46.42 48.87 51.23
CA ASP A 543 -45.72 47.75 50.59
C ASP A 543 -46.78 46.78 50.02
N ASN A 544 -46.75 46.54 48.71
CA ASN A 544 -47.66 45.61 48.03
C ASN A 544 -47.18 44.14 48.13
N LYS A 545 -45.96 43.95 48.64
CA LYS A 545 -45.22 42.70 48.84
C LYS A 545 -44.68 42.01 47.58
N ASP A 546 -44.65 42.72 46.47
CA ASP A 546 -44.22 42.29 45.13
C ASP A 546 -43.01 43.12 44.62
N ASN A 547 -42.19 43.64 45.55
CA ASN A 547 -41.14 44.65 45.30
C ASN A 547 -41.64 45.99 44.76
N THR A 548 -42.96 46.24 44.80
CA THR A 548 -43.55 47.56 44.59
C THR A 548 -44.17 48.12 45.87
N ALA A 549 -44.23 49.44 45.94
CA ALA A 549 -44.99 50.16 46.95
C ALA A 549 -46.02 51.08 46.28
N SER A 550 -47.26 51.04 46.76
CA SER A 550 -48.27 52.04 46.40
C SER A 550 -48.22 53.22 47.36
N ILE A 551 -48.25 54.43 46.81
CA ILE A 551 -48.42 55.68 47.54
C ILE A 551 -49.91 56.03 47.53
N LEU A 552 -50.47 56.29 48.71
CA LEU A 552 -51.88 56.60 48.91
C LEU A 552 -52.07 57.93 49.63
N THR A 553 -53.19 58.60 49.35
CA THR A 553 -53.66 59.77 50.08
C THR A 553 -54.15 59.40 51.50
N LYS A 554 -53.80 60.19 52.51
CA LYS A 554 -54.37 60.10 53.88
C LYS A 554 -55.58 61.03 54.10
N ARG A 555 -55.66 62.10 53.33
CA ARG A 555 -56.73 63.11 53.35
C ARG A 555 -57.17 63.43 51.93
N GLY A 556 -58.33 64.07 51.77
CA GLY A 556 -58.75 64.73 50.53
C GLY A 556 -58.61 66.24 50.62
N GLY A 557 -59.16 66.97 49.64
CA GLY A 557 -59.18 68.44 49.64
C GLY A 557 -57.79 69.04 49.41
N PHE A 558 -57.06 68.52 48.42
CA PHE A 558 -55.80 69.11 47.98
C PHE A 558 -56.08 70.39 47.18
N ARG A 559 -55.23 71.40 47.34
CA ARG A 559 -55.36 72.69 46.67
C ARG A 559 -54.01 73.13 46.12
N ARG A 560 -53.93 73.29 44.81
CA ARG A 560 -52.74 73.70 44.05
C ARG A 560 -52.28 75.11 44.43
N GLN A 561 -53.19 75.96 44.88
CA GLN A 561 -52.89 77.33 45.35
C GLN A 561 -52.29 77.34 46.76
N GLU A 562 -52.54 76.32 47.58
CA GLU A 562 -51.95 76.15 48.92
C GLU A 562 -50.58 75.44 48.83
N GLN A 563 -50.50 74.35 48.05
CA GLN A 563 -49.23 73.68 47.77
C GLN A 563 -49.27 72.97 46.40
N PRO A 564 -48.56 73.46 45.37
CA PRO A 564 -48.62 72.91 44.01
C PRO A 564 -47.76 71.65 43.81
N VAL A 565 -46.77 71.41 44.66
CA VAL A 565 -45.87 70.23 44.60
C VAL A 565 -45.58 69.72 46.01
N TYR A 566 -45.69 68.41 46.19
CA TYR A 566 -45.14 67.67 47.33
C TYR A 566 -43.93 66.85 46.88
N ARG A 567 -42.85 66.90 47.66
CA ARG A 567 -41.70 65.99 47.49
C ARG A 567 -41.74 64.96 48.60
N LEU A 568 -41.78 63.68 48.24
CA LEU A 568 -41.88 62.55 49.15
C LEU A 568 -40.56 61.76 49.11
N PRO A 569 -39.64 61.98 50.08
CA PRO A 569 -38.46 61.14 50.24
C PRO A 569 -38.91 59.75 50.72
N VAL A 570 -38.74 58.77 49.85
CA VAL A 570 -38.96 57.35 50.13
C VAL A 570 -37.60 56.74 50.45
N LEU A 571 -37.45 56.22 51.67
CA LEU A 571 -36.35 55.36 52.06
C LEU A 571 -36.59 53.98 51.45
N ILE A 572 -35.59 53.45 50.76
CA ILE A 572 -35.59 52.09 50.21
C ILE A 572 -34.45 51.36 50.90
N VAL A 573 -34.73 50.19 51.46
CA VAL A 573 -33.75 49.30 52.11
C VAL A 573 -33.79 47.96 51.40
N ASP A 574 -32.65 47.33 51.17
CA ASP A 574 -32.57 45.98 50.59
C ASP A 574 -32.84 44.89 51.64
N SER A 575 -32.53 43.64 51.28
CA SER A 575 -32.51 42.47 52.16
C SER A 575 -31.10 41.89 52.35
N GLY A 576 -30.09 42.73 52.15
CA GLY A 576 -28.66 42.39 52.13
C GLY A 576 -28.05 42.07 53.49
N SER A 577 -26.73 41.83 53.48
CA SER A 577 -25.93 41.62 54.70
C SER A 577 -24.48 42.03 54.46
N PRO A 578 -24.07 43.27 54.82
CA PRO A 578 -24.88 44.31 55.47
C PRO A 578 -26.03 44.80 54.56
N ALA A 579 -27.15 45.19 55.17
CA ALA A 579 -28.24 45.80 54.41
C ALA A 579 -27.96 47.28 54.15
N LEU A 580 -28.07 47.71 52.89
CA LEU A 580 -27.86 49.08 52.45
C LEU A 580 -29.20 49.77 52.17
N SER A 581 -29.15 51.09 51.99
CA SER A 581 -30.35 51.89 51.79
C SER A 581 -30.09 53.21 51.06
N SER A 582 -31.06 53.62 50.26
CA SER A 582 -31.07 54.90 49.54
C SER A 582 -32.31 55.73 49.91
N THR A 583 -32.36 57.00 49.51
CA THR A 583 -33.55 57.84 49.70
C THR A 583 -33.86 58.63 48.44
N ASN A 584 -34.80 58.14 47.64
CA ASN A 584 -35.23 58.76 46.38
C ASN A 584 -36.47 59.62 46.60
N THR A 585 -36.62 60.73 45.87
CA THR A 585 -37.70 61.72 46.08
C THR A 585 -38.75 61.69 44.98
N LEU A 586 -39.86 61.00 45.25
CA LEU A 586 -41.07 61.06 44.40
C LEU A 586 -41.61 62.49 44.39
N SER A 587 -41.84 63.05 43.20
CA SER A 587 -42.43 64.38 43.03
C SER A 587 -43.91 64.27 42.65
N VAL A 588 -44.79 64.69 43.55
CA VAL A 588 -46.26 64.69 43.39
C VAL A 588 -46.73 66.10 43.06
N ARG A 589 -47.28 66.31 41.86
CA ARG A 589 -47.77 67.61 41.37
C ARG A 589 -49.28 67.72 41.53
N VAL A 590 -49.77 68.78 42.17
CA VAL A 590 -51.21 69.01 42.35
C VAL A 590 -51.80 69.69 41.12
N CYS A 591 -52.87 69.13 40.58
CA CYS A 591 -53.51 69.59 39.34
C CYS A 591 -55.04 69.67 39.48
N ASP A 592 -55.64 70.56 38.70
CA ASP A 592 -57.07 70.51 38.40
C ASP A 592 -57.34 69.38 37.39
N CYS A 593 -58.45 68.65 37.54
CA CYS A 593 -58.76 67.41 36.81
C CYS A 593 -60.26 67.28 36.49
N ASN A 594 -60.56 66.55 35.41
CA ASN A 594 -61.94 66.21 35.05
C ASN A 594 -62.52 65.08 35.93
N ALA A 595 -63.79 64.71 35.69
CA ALA A 595 -64.49 63.66 36.42
C ALA A 595 -63.86 62.26 36.25
N ASP A 596 -63.14 62.02 35.15
CA ASP A 596 -62.47 60.76 34.82
C ASP A 596 -61.05 60.68 35.42
N GLY A 597 -60.62 61.68 36.20
CA GLY A 597 -59.29 61.74 36.82
C GLY A 597 -58.16 62.24 35.90
N VAL A 598 -58.48 62.72 34.70
CA VAL A 598 -57.50 63.27 33.74
C VAL A 598 -57.24 64.74 34.05
N ALA A 599 -55.96 65.12 34.15
CA ALA A 599 -55.57 66.48 34.53
C ALA A 599 -55.82 67.51 33.41
N LEU A 600 -56.53 68.58 33.77
CA LEU A 600 -56.85 69.73 32.91
C LEU A 600 -55.85 70.88 33.09
N SER A 601 -55.31 71.08 34.29
CA SER A 601 -54.36 72.18 34.57
C SER A 601 -53.32 71.79 35.63
N CYS A 602 -52.18 71.29 35.16
CA CYS A 602 -50.98 70.97 35.97
C CYS A 602 -49.92 72.07 36.00
N GLY A 603 -50.24 73.29 35.56
CA GLY A 603 -49.26 74.32 35.24
C GLY A 603 -48.33 74.67 36.41
N ALA A 604 -47.07 74.25 36.30
CA ALA A 604 -45.97 75.09 36.77
C ALA A 604 -45.96 76.36 35.93
N VAL A 605 -45.54 77.49 36.51
CA VAL A 605 -45.18 78.66 35.71
C VAL A 605 -44.06 78.20 34.76
N ALA A 606 -44.25 78.39 33.45
CA ALA A 606 -43.17 78.20 32.51
C ALA A 606 -42.04 79.13 32.94
N TYR A 607 -40.85 78.59 33.24
CA TYR A 607 -39.66 79.40 33.42
C TYR A 607 -39.36 80.05 32.06
N THR A 608 -39.94 81.23 31.83
CA THR A 608 -39.28 82.29 31.09
C THR A 608 -37.97 82.53 31.83
N ALA A 609 -36.91 81.83 31.42
CA ALA A 609 -35.59 81.98 32.00
C ALA A 609 -35.28 83.48 31.99
N THR A 610 -35.09 84.06 33.19
CA THR A 610 -34.86 85.50 33.37
C THR A 610 -33.79 85.93 32.40
N GLY A 611 -34.18 86.73 31.40
CA GLY A 611 -33.47 86.83 30.13
C GLY A 611 -31.97 86.97 30.36
N LEU A 612 -31.21 85.95 29.96
CA LEU A 612 -29.77 85.95 30.12
C LEU A 612 -29.27 87.22 29.43
N SER A 613 -28.72 88.15 30.20
CA SER A 613 -28.48 89.54 29.74
C SER A 613 -27.80 89.52 28.38
N THR A 614 -28.15 90.44 27.48
CA THR A 614 -27.63 90.42 26.11
C THR A 614 -26.10 90.37 26.07
N GLY A 615 -25.42 90.99 27.05
CA GLY A 615 -23.97 90.85 27.24
C GLY A 615 -23.48 89.42 27.58
N ALA A 616 -24.26 88.62 28.32
CA ALA A 616 -23.95 87.23 28.65
C ALA A 616 -24.25 86.28 27.47
N LEU A 617 -25.31 86.52 26.69
CA LEU A 617 -25.51 85.81 25.41
C LEU A 617 -24.39 86.15 24.42
N LEU A 618 -23.96 87.40 24.33
CA LEU A 618 -22.80 87.82 23.53
C LEU A 618 -21.49 87.23 24.07
N ALA A 619 -21.32 87.06 25.39
CA ALA A 619 -20.15 86.41 25.97
C ALA A 619 -20.10 84.92 25.65
N ILE A 620 -21.23 84.19 25.74
CA ILE A 620 -21.30 82.77 25.35
C ILE A 620 -21.06 82.62 23.85
N LEU A 621 -21.69 83.45 23.01
CA LEU A 621 -21.44 83.47 21.57
C LEU A 621 -19.97 83.79 21.25
N GLY A 622 -19.36 84.72 21.98
CA GLY A 622 -17.94 85.05 21.91
C GLY A 622 -17.05 83.86 22.26
N CYS A 623 -17.33 83.15 23.36
CA CYS A 623 -16.60 81.94 23.76
C CYS A 623 -16.75 80.79 22.74
N ILE A 624 -17.93 80.62 22.14
CA ILE A 624 -18.16 79.63 21.08
C ILE A 624 -17.36 80.01 19.82
N ILE A 625 -17.33 81.30 19.45
CA ILE A 625 -16.55 81.81 18.31
C ILE A 625 -15.04 81.65 18.58
N THR A 626 -14.53 81.96 19.77
CA THR A 626 -13.09 81.78 20.08
C THR A 626 -12.69 80.31 20.15
N LEU A 627 -13.56 79.42 20.65
CA LEU A 627 -13.35 77.97 20.56
C LEU A 627 -13.34 77.48 19.11
N LEU A 628 -14.29 77.92 18.26
CA LEU A 628 -14.30 77.58 16.84
C LEU A 628 -13.05 78.10 16.11
N VAL A 629 -12.58 79.30 16.43
CA VAL A 629 -11.32 79.86 15.89
C VAL A 629 -10.10 79.06 16.38
N MET A 630 -10.04 78.64 17.66
CA MET A 630 -8.97 77.76 18.14
C MET A 630 -9.02 76.37 17.49
N VAL A 631 -10.19 75.79 17.28
CA VAL A 631 -10.34 74.51 16.57
C VAL A 631 -9.90 74.67 15.10
N LEU A 632 -10.28 75.75 14.43
CA LEU A 632 -9.80 76.07 13.07
C LEU A 632 -8.28 76.27 13.02
N LEU A 633 -7.67 76.92 14.02
CA LEU A 633 -6.22 77.04 14.14
C LEU A 633 -5.54 75.69 14.37
N ILE A 634 -6.08 74.84 15.25
CA ILE A 634 -5.55 73.49 15.49
C ILE A 634 -5.68 72.62 14.23
N VAL A 635 -6.80 72.68 13.51
CA VAL A 635 -7.02 71.94 12.25
C VAL A 635 -6.09 72.46 11.13
N THR A 636 -5.91 73.77 10.98
CA THR A 636 -5.01 74.33 9.97
C THR A 636 -3.53 74.10 10.30
N MET A 637 -3.13 74.13 11.58
CA MET A 637 -1.79 73.73 12.01
C MET A 637 -1.54 72.23 11.83
N ARG A 638 -2.52 71.35 12.10
CA ARG A 638 -2.43 69.91 11.79
C ARG A 638 -2.32 69.66 10.29
N ARG A 639 -3.08 70.39 9.45
CA ARG A 639 -2.98 70.31 7.97
C ARG A 639 -1.64 70.77 7.39
N ARG A 640 -0.83 71.57 8.12
CA ARG A 640 0.51 72.02 7.67
C ARG A 640 1.65 71.05 8.00
N ARG A 641 1.38 69.81 8.45
CA ARG A 641 2.44 68.91 8.99
C ARG A 641 2.47 67.47 8.48
N LYS A 642 1.73 67.10 7.43
CA LYS A 642 1.83 65.78 6.78
C LYS A 642 1.58 65.82 5.26
N GLU A 643 2.55 65.30 4.51
CA GLU A 643 2.49 64.79 3.13
C GLU A 643 3.47 63.59 3.04
N PRO A 644 3.35 62.67 2.07
CA PRO A 644 2.20 62.32 1.22
C PRO A 644 1.38 61.21 1.96
N LEU A 645 0.69 60.19 1.42
CA LEU A 645 0.34 59.57 0.11
C LEU A 645 -1.20 59.34 0.10
N ILE A 646 -1.97 59.09 -0.97
CA ILE A 646 -1.86 58.27 -2.21
C ILE A 646 -2.02 56.76 -1.91
N LEU A 647 -3.09 56.05 -2.32
CA LEU A 647 -4.28 56.44 -3.12
C LEU A 647 -5.49 55.51 -2.82
N GLU A 648 -6.64 55.82 -3.45
CA GLU A 648 -7.90 55.06 -3.66
C GLU A 648 -8.98 55.18 -2.56
N GLU A 649 -10.29 55.29 -2.85
CA GLU A 649 -11.06 55.84 -4.00
C GLU A 649 -12.22 56.70 -3.40
N GLU A 650 -13.23 57.33 -4.04
CA GLU A 650 -14.12 57.00 -5.17
C GLU A 650 -14.73 58.30 -5.77
N ARG A 651 -15.49 58.20 -6.88
CA ARG A 651 -16.72 59.01 -7.09
C ARG A 651 -17.64 58.51 -8.21
N ASP A 652 -18.84 58.04 -7.82
CA ASP A 652 -20.03 57.95 -8.67
C ASP A 652 -20.56 59.36 -9.05
N ILE A 653 -21.16 59.53 -10.25
CA ILE A 653 -22.58 59.96 -10.46
C ILE A 653 -23.02 59.69 -11.93
N ARG A 654 -24.17 59.00 -12.16
CA ARG A 654 -25.35 59.37 -13.02
C ARG A 654 -25.99 58.28 -13.91
N GLU A 655 -27.18 57.84 -13.48
CA GLU A 655 -28.47 57.78 -14.22
C GLU A 655 -28.50 57.48 -15.75
N ASN A 656 -29.15 56.37 -16.16
CA ASN A 656 -30.45 56.43 -16.86
C ASN A 656 -31.13 55.06 -17.18
N ILE A 657 -32.48 55.06 -17.22
CA ILE A 657 -33.41 54.12 -17.91
C ILE A 657 -33.42 52.65 -17.39
N VAL A 658 -34.45 52.05 -16.73
CA VAL A 658 -35.93 52.17 -16.71
C VAL A 658 -36.62 51.36 -17.85
N ARG A 659 -36.67 50.01 -17.79
CA ARG A 659 -37.82 49.12 -17.42
C ARG A 659 -37.55 47.65 -17.87
N TYR A 660 -38.22 46.55 -17.49
CA TYR A 660 -39.30 46.17 -16.52
C TYR A 660 -39.35 44.61 -16.36
N ASP A 661 -40.04 44.09 -15.32
CA ASP A 661 -40.63 42.72 -15.13
C ASP A 661 -39.67 41.48 -15.24
N ASP A 662 -39.91 40.27 -14.69
CA ASP A 662 -40.91 39.74 -13.74
C ASP A 662 -40.33 38.53 -12.93
N GLU A 663 -41.16 37.93 -12.05
CA GLU A 663 -41.11 36.56 -11.44
C GLU A 663 -39.82 35.68 -11.40
N GLY A 664 -39.48 35.19 -10.19
CA GLY A 664 -38.98 33.80 -9.88
C GLY A 664 -37.61 33.32 -10.45
N GLY A 665 -36.81 32.50 -9.78
CA GLY A 665 -36.98 31.71 -8.55
C GLY A 665 -36.68 30.22 -8.81
N GLY A 666 -35.86 29.55 -7.97
CA GLY A 666 -35.64 28.09 -8.03
C GLY A 666 -34.20 27.62 -8.33
N GLU A 667 -33.64 26.94 -7.34
CA GLU A 667 -32.82 25.69 -7.36
C GLU A 667 -31.81 25.37 -8.50
N GLU A 668 -30.56 25.16 -8.06
CA GLU A 668 -29.63 24.03 -8.30
C GLU A 668 -30.00 22.96 -9.37
N ASP A 669 -29.02 22.52 -10.21
CA ASP A 669 -28.48 21.13 -10.13
C ASP A 669 -27.25 20.78 -11.04
N THR A 670 -26.49 19.76 -10.59
CA THR A 670 -25.60 18.79 -11.31
C THR A 670 -24.50 19.19 -12.34
N GLU A 671 -23.23 19.12 -11.89
CA GLU A 671 -22.17 18.12 -12.23
C GLU A 671 -21.80 17.57 -13.66
N ALA A 672 -20.49 17.66 -13.95
CA ALA A 672 -19.53 16.57 -14.34
C ALA A 672 -19.20 16.12 -15.80
N PHE A 673 -18.00 15.49 -15.91
CA PHE A 673 -17.37 14.70 -17.01
C PHE A 673 -16.83 15.43 -18.29
N ASP A 674 -15.75 14.99 -18.97
CA ASP A 674 -14.52 14.25 -18.56
C ASP A 674 -13.35 14.34 -19.60
N MET A 675 -12.13 14.06 -19.11
CA MET A 675 -10.85 13.55 -19.66
C MET A 675 -10.44 13.46 -21.18
N VAL A 676 -9.09 13.48 -21.35
CA VAL A 676 -8.22 12.55 -22.15
C VAL A 676 -7.52 12.98 -23.48
N THR A 677 -6.34 13.60 -23.31
CA THR A 677 -5.01 13.24 -23.91
C THR A 677 -4.51 13.63 -25.33
N LEU A 678 -3.16 13.80 -25.34
CA LEU A 678 -2.15 13.38 -26.34
C LEU A 678 -2.01 14.07 -27.71
N ARG A 679 -0.81 14.68 -27.93
CA ARG A 679 0.22 14.08 -28.81
C ARG A 679 1.63 14.68 -28.65
N ASN A 680 2.64 13.81 -28.69
CA ASN A 680 4.07 14.13 -28.83
C ASN A 680 4.49 14.06 -30.32
N LEU A 681 5.60 14.71 -30.69
CA LEU A 681 6.37 14.43 -31.92
C LEU A 681 7.85 14.85 -31.77
N ASN A 682 8.79 14.01 -32.22
CA ASN A 682 10.25 14.22 -32.17
C ASN A 682 10.84 14.43 -33.58
N VAL A 683 11.91 15.24 -33.73
CA VAL A 683 13.00 15.15 -34.75
C VAL A 683 14.01 16.32 -34.59
N ILE A 684 15.29 16.30 -35.04
CA ILE A 684 16.42 15.34 -34.84
C ILE A 684 17.73 15.96 -35.40
N ARG A 685 18.89 15.80 -34.70
CA ARG A 685 20.30 16.01 -35.16
C ARG A 685 20.70 17.45 -35.61
N ASP A 686 21.96 17.91 -35.75
CA ASP A 686 23.36 17.57 -35.33
C ASP A 686 24.29 18.76 -35.80
N PRO A 687 25.62 18.89 -35.50
CA PRO A 687 26.46 18.58 -34.32
C PRO A 687 27.49 19.74 -34.00
N ASN A 688 28.70 19.40 -33.50
CA ASN A 688 30.00 20.13 -33.56
C ASN A 688 30.34 21.36 -32.65
N ALA A 689 31.08 21.12 -31.55
CA ALA A 689 32.43 21.69 -31.19
C ALA A 689 32.75 21.43 -29.69
N GLN A 690 33.67 20.51 -29.31
CA GLN A 690 35.11 20.74 -28.98
C GLN A 690 35.36 21.68 -27.77
N LEU A 691 36.16 21.37 -26.71
CA LEU A 691 37.27 20.40 -26.42
C LEU A 691 37.05 19.79 -24.98
N SER A 692 37.89 19.03 -24.23
CA SER A 692 39.25 18.39 -24.29
C SER A 692 39.46 17.43 -23.07
N CYS A 693 40.56 16.65 -23.02
CA CYS A 693 41.12 15.87 -21.87
C CYS A 693 40.34 14.59 -21.44
N PHE A 694 40.85 13.34 -21.36
CA PHE A 694 42.18 12.70 -21.09
C PHE A 694 42.76 12.99 -19.67
N GLU A 695 43.35 12.08 -18.86
CA GLU A 695 43.55 10.59 -18.79
C GLU A 695 44.23 10.27 -17.41
N ALA A 696 44.46 9.06 -16.83
CA ALA A 696 44.09 7.64 -17.05
C ALA A 696 44.47 6.72 -15.83
N PHE A 697 44.00 5.46 -15.84
CA PHE A 697 44.57 4.21 -15.25
C PHE A 697 45.07 4.07 -13.77
N LEU A 698 44.39 3.17 -13.03
CA LEU A 698 44.87 2.02 -12.20
C LEU A 698 46.16 2.06 -11.31
N CYS A 699 45.96 1.67 -10.03
CA CYS A 699 46.82 0.84 -9.13
C CYS A 699 48.31 1.13 -8.87
N TYR A 700 48.70 1.33 -7.59
CA TYR A 700 49.51 0.33 -6.84
C TYR A 700 49.51 0.50 -5.29
N LEU A 701 50.23 -0.38 -4.58
CA LEU A 701 50.20 -0.65 -3.12
C LEU A 701 51.47 -0.22 -2.33
N CYS A 702 51.31 -0.18 -0.99
CA CYS A 702 52.27 -0.60 0.07
C CYS A 702 53.28 0.38 0.75
N ALA A 703 52.87 0.86 1.95
CA ALA A 703 53.44 0.54 3.28
C ALA A 703 54.86 1.01 3.75
N LYS A 704 54.92 1.61 4.97
CA LYS A 704 55.93 1.22 6.00
C LYS A 704 55.62 1.57 7.48
N LYS A 705 55.55 0.50 8.29
CA LYS A 705 55.68 0.32 9.76
C LYS A 705 56.19 1.47 10.67
N ARG A 706 55.56 1.59 11.85
CA ARG A 706 56.13 1.39 13.23
C ARG A 706 55.00 1.41 14.29
N LYS A 707 55.14 0.94 15.55
CA LYS A 707 55.48 -0.40 16.12
C LYS A 707 55.47 -0.30 17.67
N THR A 708 54.56 -0.98 18.39
CA THR A 708 54.66 -1.20 19.85
C THR A 708 53.90 -2.47 20.30
N HIS A 709 54.23 -2.98 21.49
CA HIS A 709 53.73 -4.23 22.13
C HIS A 709 52.36 -4.02 22.86
N LYS A 710 51.62 -5.01 23.38
CA LYS A 710 52.02 -6.14 24.27
C LYS A 710 51.01 -7.32 24.31
N ASP A 711 51.22 -8.29 25.21
CA ASP A 711 51.00 -9.73 25.01
C ASP A 711 49.77 -10.40 25.69
N SER A 712 49.06 -11.24 24.90
CA SER A 712 48.65 -12.65 25.20
C SER A 712 47.59 -12.94 26.32
N PRO A 713 47.21 -14.20 26.66
CA PRO A 713 45.97 -14.80 26.08
C PRO A 713 45.06 -15.61 27.07
N HIS A 714 43.85 -16.05 26.64
CA HIS A 714 43.36 -17.47 26.77
C HIS A 714 41.88 -17.76 26.38
N LYS A 715 41.66 -19.02 25.96
CA LYS A 715 40.45 -19.89 26.08
C LYS A 715 39.18 -19.64 25.23
N LEU A 716 38.93 -20.62 24.35
CA LEU A 716 37.60 -21.09 23.91
C LEU A 716 36.81 -21.75 25.08
N PRO A 717 35.49 -21.83 24.97
CA PRO A 717 34.84 -23.15 24.87
C PRO A 717 33.88 -23.29 23.66
N ARG A 718 33.31 -24.49 23.49
CA ARG A 718 32.38 -24.90 22.42
C ARG A 718 30.90 -24.55 22.76
N PRO A 719 29.95 -24.64 21.80
CA PRO A 719 28.79 -23.76 21.77
C PRO A 719 27.63 -24.17 22.70
N ARG A 720 26.72 -23.21 22.92
CA ARG A 720 25.31 -23.47 23.22
C ARG A 720 24.45 -22.91 22.08
N GLN A 721 23.39 -23.64 21.80
CA GLN A 721 22.34 -23.31 20.82
C GLN A 721 21.36 -22.28 21.41
N LEU A 722 20.45 -21.75 20.59
CA LEU A 722 19.58 -20.59 20.85
C LEU A 722 20.32 -19.24 20.81
N ILE A 723 20.45 -18.70 19.59
CA ILE A 723 20.57 -17.26 19.36
C ILE A 723 19.27 -16.84 18.69
N GLY A 724 18.48 -16.01 19.36
CA GLY A 724 17.39 -15.29 18.69
C GLY A 724 17.99 -14.20 17.80
N ASN A 725 17.55 -14.10 16.55
CA ASN A 725 17.95 -13.00 15.69
C ASN A 725 17.39 -11.68 16.26
N HIS A 726 18.26 -10.71 16.55
CA HIS A 726 17.92 -9.42 17.15
C HIS A 726 18.30 -8.28 16.21
N TRP A 727 17.29 -7.60 15.66
CA TRP A 727 17.44 -6.34 14.93
C TRP A 727 17.19 -5.16 15.87
N THR A 728 17.76 -4.00 15.55
CA THR A 728 17.42 -2.73 16.22
C THR A 728 16.99 -1.72 15.17
N VAL A 729 15.85 -1.07 15.40
CA VAL A 729 15.25 -0.03 14.56
C VAL A 729 15.03 1.20 15.43
N HIS A 730 15.38 2.38 14.92
CA HIS A 730 15.18 3.65 15.60
C HIS A 730 14.04 4.40 14.92
N ILE A 731 13.03 4.85 15.68
CA ILE A 731 11.88 5.61 15.19
C ILE A 731 11.67 6.81 16.12
N PHE A 732 11.50 8.00 15.55
CA PHE A 732 11.22 9.23 16.31
C PHE A 732 9.77 9.28 16.78
N GLU A 733 9.54 9.96 17.91
CA GLU A 733 8.22 10.44 18.32
C GLU A 733 7.54 11.20 17.17
N ASN A 734 6.31 10.84 16.82
CA ASN A 734 5.68 11.29 15.57
C ASN A 734 4.82 12.55 15.77
N ASN A 735 5.43 13.63 16.26
CA ASN A 735 4.77 14.87 16.68
C ASN A 735 4.36 15.76 15.48
N PHE A 736 3.43 15.26 14.66
CA PHE A 736 2.84 15.94 13.49
C PHE A 736 1.31 16.02 13.57
N TYR A 737 0.80 16.94 14.40
CA TYR A 737 -0.54 17.51 14.21
C TYR A 737 -0.45 18.68 13.21
N GLY A 738 -0.65 18.40 11.92
CA GLY A 738 -0.70 19.42 10.88
C GLY A 738 -0.80 18.82 9.47
N ASP A 739 -1.66 19.39 8.63
CA ASP A 739 -1.93 18.90 7.28
C ASP A 739 -0.69 18.98 6.37
N PHE A 740 -0.39 17.88 5.67
CA PHE A 740 0.75 17.78 4.74
C PHE A 740 0.49 18.53 3.42
N PHE A 741 0.64 19.86 3.45
CA PHE A 741 0.74 20.66 2.23
C PHE A 741 2.14 20.53 1.61
N VAL A 742 2.22 20.01 0.39
CA VAL A 742 3.49 19.79 -0.32
C VAL A 742 4.07 21.11 -0.84
N CYS A 743 4.98 21.71 -0.08
CA CYS A 743 5.76 22.88 -0.50
C CYS A 743 7.12 22.46 -1.07
N LEU A 744 7.15 22.15 -2.36
CA LEU A 744 8.38 21.92 -3.12
C LEU A 744 8.99 23.25 -3.57
N PHE A 745 10.07 23.72 -2.93
CA PHE A 745 10.81 24.88 -3.42
C PHE A 745 12.33 24.80 -3.26
N LEU A 746 13.04 25.36 -4.24
CA LEU A 746 14.49 25.49 -4.26
C LEU A 746 14.95 26.57 -3.27
N CYS A 747 16.18 26.44 -2.77
CA CYS A 747 17.01 27.61 -2.54
C CYS A 747 18.47 27.31 -2.88
N CYS A 748 19.17 28.30 -3.44
CA CYS A 748 20.58 28.22 -3.81
C CYS A 748 21.28 29.54 -3.40
N CYS A 749 22.60 29.49 -3.23
CA CYS A 749 23.49 30.65 -3.10
C CYS A 749 23.31 31.62 -1.90
N TRP A 750 23.93 31.28 -0.76
CA TRP A 750 24.89 32.17 -0.06
C TRP A 750 25.75 31.30 0.90
N GLY A 751 26.99 31.64 1.25
CA GLY A 751 27.83 32.75 0.82
C GLY A 751 29.19 32.73 1.55
N LEU A 752 30.22 32.14 0.94
CA LEU A 752 31.58 32.07 1.51
C LEU A 752 32.27 33.44 1.48
N PHE A 753 32.52 34.05 2.64
CA PHE A 753 33.57 35.06 2.82
C PHE A 753 34.02 35.21 4.28
N SER A 754 35.19 34.66 4.61
CA SER A 754 35.99 35.08 5.77
C SER A 754 37.48 34.76 5.54
N GLY A 755 38.31 35.80 5.49
CA GLY A 755 39.75 35.62 5.29
C GLY A 755 40.51 36.91 5.00
N TRP A 756 41.60 37.10 5.75
CA TRP A 756 42.68 38.09 5.57
C TRP A 756 42.34 39.56 5.91
N GLY A 757 43.34 40.25 6.48
CA GLY A 757 43.28 41.66 6.87
C GLY A 757 43.59 41.88 8.35
N GLY A 758 44.85 42.18 8.68
CA GLY A 758 45.28 42.60 10.02
C GLY A 758 46.38 43.66 9.94
N LEU A 759 46.74 44.24 11.11
CA LEU A 759 47.63 45.40 11.34
C LEU A 759 47.00 46.78 11.04
N GLY A 760 47.25 47.74 11.95
CA GLY A 760 46.83 49.14 11.84
C GLY A 760 46.62 49.78 13.22
N GLU A 761 47.58 50.58 13.68
CA GLU A 761 47.48 51.47 14.86
C GLU A 761 46.39 52.55 14.61
N VAL A 762 45.71 53.11 15.61
CA VAL A 762 46.17 53.85 16.80
C VAL A 762 45.17 53.73 17.95
#